data_AF-A0A494X9W9-F1
#
_entry.id   AF-A0A494X9W9-F1
#
_cell.length_a   1.000
_cell.length_b   1.000
_cell.length_c   1.000
_cell.angle_alpha   90.00
_cell.angle_beta   90.00
_cell.angle_gamma   90.00
#
_symmetry.space_group_name_H-M   'P 1'
#
loop_
_entity.id
_entity.type
_entity.pdbx_description
1 polymer ?
#
loop_
_entity_poly.entity_id
_entity_poly.type
_entity_poly.pdbx_seq_one_letter_code
_entity_poly.pdbx_strand_id
1 'polypeptide(L)'
;MQLKIGELAKKAGLSVRALHHYDAIGLLSPSQRTDGGARLYGRDDLSRLHRIEALKRFGYSLPAIKASLDGEQAGAPLQILQRQIAELDAQALRAQRLSRHLQHLVDMLTAGSDTPAIDWLNTLELMNMYQKHFDDGELETLFASGPDTVAPMDPSWIELIDEVRHAMQHALPTEGDAAQALAWRWIRLVIRMTCNDPTLATKLMKMQIGEPRAQHIVGITAEMLAWIDEAFTHARCTLFAKYLSPAQTDEVRRRQFDDTNMRAWPALVVELRAQLEAGVDAGAAPVQAIVKRWQQLFRDSFCGDDAVLEARVRDALIREPDLQLGVGIDDALLAYLHKAHVVGHDMAPVDAGPKPSALMVATQRAAHQLLDRPLVLDDPMALTILGAAEAQSLRDDLDRFRHPMSLGMRSSVVVRSRLADDVWAEAVERGIRQYVVLGAGLDTSAYRQPDAPGRIFEVDLPATQGWKQARLHETGIAVPPSLRFVPVDFERISLAEGLARAGFNANAPAMFSWLGVTMYLEEDAVIETLRFIAGCAKGSAVLFEYAMPLSSLPPIMRIAMEQLTAQFAERGEPWKSFFEPAALAEMLTASGFSSCRTWTPDELNQSYLANRADGLHIGATPTRLILATV
;
A
#
# COMPACT_ATOMS: atom_id res chain seq x y z
N MET A 1 -11.67 60.29 45.54
CA MET A 1 -13.10 60.61 45.49
C MET A 1 -13.86 59.40 45.99
N GLN A 2 -14.62 59.55 47.07
CA GLN A 2 -15.46 58.48 47.63
C GLN A 2 -16.91 58.78 47.30
N LEU A 3 -17.68 57.76 46.91
CA LEU A 3 -19.09 57.91 46.53
C LEU A 3 -19.99 57.33 47.60
N LYS A 4 -21.10 58.04 47.89
CA LYS A 4 -22.19 57.46 48.70
C LYS A 4 -22.94 56.42 47.88
N ILE A 5 -23.60 55.47 48.55
CA ILE A 5 -24.28 54.36 47.88
C ILE A 5 -25.30 54.77 46.81
N GLY A 6 -26.05 55.87 47.04
CA GLY A 6 -27.01 56.38 46.06
C GLY A 6 -26.33 56.98 44.83
N GLU A 7 -25.17 57.61 44.99
CA GLU A 7 -24.38 58.14 43.87
C GLU A 7 -23.71 57.02 43.08
N LEU A 8 -23.23 55.97 43.77
CA LEU A 8 -22.68 54.77 43.14
C LEU A 8 -23.76 54.02 42.33
N ALA A 9 -24.95 53.82 42.92
CA ALA A 9 -26.10 53.21 42.26
C ALA A 9 -26.47 53.95 40.97
N LYS A 10 -26.58 55.29 41.05
CA LYS A 10 -26.89 56.14 39.89
C LYS A 10 -25.81 56.07 38.80
N LYS A 11 -24.53 56.06 39.17
CA LYS A 11 -23.41 55.98 38.21
C LYS A 11 -23.27 54.60 37.57
N ALA A 12 -23.58 53.53 38.30
CA ALA A 12 -23.47 52.15 37.82
C ALA A 12 -24.74 51.64 37.11
N GLY A 13 -25.85 52.41 37.12
CA GLY A 13 -27.13 51.97 36.57
C GLY A 13 -27.78 50.83 37.37
N LEU A 14 -27.45 50.72 38.65
CA LEU A 14 -27.94 49.66 39.55
C LEU A 14 -28.91 50.23 40.59
N SER A 15 -29.76 49.37 41.14
CA SER A 15 -30.57 49.76 42.29
C SER A 15 -29.74 49.76 43.58
N VAL A 16 -30.08 50.64 44.52
CA VAL A 16 -29.48 50.63 45.88
C VAL A 16 -29.67 49.25 46.53
N ARG A 17 -30.81 48.58 46.27
CA ARG A 17 -31.10 47.23 46.74
C ARG A 17 -30.09 46.19 46.21
N ALA A 18 -29.68 46.29 44.94
CA ALA A 18 -28.68 45.39 44.36
C ALA A 18 -27.31 45.58 45.03
N LEU A 19 -26.89 46.82 45.30
CA LEU A 19 -25.64 47.10 46.02
C LEU A 19 -25.69 46.63 47.47
N HIS A 20 -26.84 46.76 48.15
CA HIS A 20 -27.03 46.19 49.49
C HIS A 20 -26.93 44.66 49.48
N HIS A 21 -27.47 44.01 48.45
CA HIS A 21 -27.35 42.57 48.29
C HIS A 21 -25.91 42.14 48.06
N TYR A 22 -25.15 42.86 47.22
CA TYR A 22 -23.73 42.59 46.99
C TYR A 22 -22.89 42.77 48.25
N ASP A 23 -23.19 43.76 49.10
CA ASP A 23 -22.56 43.93 50.41
C ASP A 23 -22.92 42.76 51.35
N ALA A 24 -24.18 42.33 51.38
CA ALA A 24 -24.65 41.25 52.26
C ALA A 24 -24.02 39.88 51.95
N ILE A 25 -23.75 39.59 50.67
CA ILE A 25 -23.09 38.34 50.25
C ILE A 25 -21.56 38.48 50.18
N GLY A 26 -21.00 39.63 50.60
CA GLY A 26 -19.57 39.91 50.56
C GLY A 26 -18.99 40.00 49.14
N LEU A 27 -19.82 40.22 48.13
CA LEU A 27 -19.39 40.37 46.74
C LEU A 27 -18.82 41.77 46.48
N LEU A 28 -19.39 42.82 47.10
CA LEU A 28 -18.88 44.19 47.08
C LEU A 28 -19.18 44.91 48.40
N SER A 29 -18.16 45.17 49.19
CA SER A 29 -18.28 45.88 50.47
C SER A 29 -17.68 47.29 50.41
N PRO A 30 -18.19 48.26 51.19
CA PRO A 30 -17.71 49.63 51.16
C PRO A 30 -16.32 49.75 51.82
N SER A 31 -15.40 50.46 51.17
CA SER A 31 -14.07 50.76 51.70
C SER A 31 -14.09 51.50 53.04
N GLN A 32 -15.07 52.37 53.28
CA GLN A 32 -15.18 53.15 54.51
C GLN A 32 -16.64 53.36 54.94
N ARG A 33 -16.82 53.68 56.21
CA ARG A 33 -18.09 54.17 56.76
C ARG A 33 -17.84 55.51 57.46
N THR A 34 -18.74 56.48 57.27
CA THR A 34 -18.71 57.73 58.04
C THR A 34 -19.10 57.47 59.50
N ASP A 35 -18.79 58.39 60.42
CA ASP A 35 -19.24 58.35 61.82
C ASP A 35 -20.76 58.22 61.98
N GLY A 36 -21.54 58.74 61.02
CA GLY A 36 -23.00 58.56 60.95
C GLY A 36 -23.49 57.24 60.30
N GLY A 37 -22.60 56.27 60.09
CA GLY A 37 -22.91 54.93 59.55
C GLY A 37 -23.12 54.84 58.03
N ALA A 38 -22.99 55.93 57.27
CA ALA A 38 -23.14 55.92 55.82
C ALA A 38 -21.98 55.22 55.10
N ARG A 39 -22.30 54.37 54.12
CA ARG A 39 -21.33 53.62 53.30
C ARG A 39 -20.65 54.51 52.27
N LEU A 40 -19.32 54.44 52.19
CA LEU A 40 -18.49 55.19 51.25
C LEU A 40 -17.67 54.21 50.41
N TYR A 41 -17.78 54.37 49.08
CA TYR A 41 -17.11 53.50 48.12
C TYR A 41 -15.94 54.20 47.44
N GLY A 42 -14.77 53.57 47.52
CA GLY A 42 -13.51 54.06 46.96
C GLY A 42 -13.28 53.65 45.50
N ARG A 43 -12.08 53.96 44.99
CA ARG A 43 -11.66 53.60 43.62
C ARG A 43 -11.57 52.08 43.41
N ASP A 44 -11.16 51.34 44.44
CA ASP A 44 -11.03 49.89 44.34
C ASP A 44 -12.40 49.21 44.31
N ASP A 45 -13.36 49.71 45.10
CA ASP A 45 -14.75 49.26 45.07
C ASP A 45 -15.42 49.49 43.71
N LEU A 46 -15.16 50.65 43.10
CA LEU A 46 -15.62 50.97 41.74
C LEU A 46 -15.03 50.00 40.71
N SER A 47 -13.73 49.70 40.82
CA SER A 47 -13.03 48.76 39.94
C SER A 47 -13.58 47.34 40.10
N ARG A 48 -13.86 46.92 41.35
CA ARG A 48 -14.48 45.63 41.65
C ARG A 48 -15.92 45.55 41.13
N LEU A 49 -16.72 46.60 41.30
CA LEU A 49 -18.08 46.68 40.76
C LEU A 49 -18.10 46.58 39.23
N HIS A 50 -17.16 47.22 38.54
CA HIS A 50 -17.06 47.12 37.09
C HIS A 50 -16.78 45.68 36.63
N ARG A 51 -15.93 44.95 37.35
CA ARG A 51 -15.64 43.53 37.06
C ARG A 51 -16.84 42.62 37.34
N ILE A 52 -17.60 42.89 38.41
CA ILE A 52 -18.84 42.17 38.73
C ILE A 52 -19.85 42.31 37.58
N GLU A 53 -20.09 43.54 37.11
CA GLU A 53 -21.04 43.80 36.04
C GLU A 53 -20.59 43.20 34.70
N ALA A 54 -19.29 43.23 34.39
CA ALA A 54 -18.74 42.56 33.22
C ALA A 54 -19.00 41.05 33.25
N LEU A 55 -18.65 40.36 34.34
CA LEU A 55 -18.82 38.91 34.46
C LEU A 55 -20.31 38.50 34.48
N LYS A 56 -21.17 39.31 35.09
CA LYS A 56 -22.62 39.09 35.09
C LYS A 56 -23.22 39.17 33.68
N ARG A 57 -22.70 40.05 32.81
CA ARG A 57 -23.11 40.11 31.38
C ARG A 57 -22.71 38.87 30.59
N PHE A 58 -21.64 38.20 30.99
CA PHE A 58 -21.23 36.91 30.43
C PHE A 58 -21.95 35.71 31.09
N GLY A 59 -23.03 35.95 31.84
CA GLY A 59 -23.88 34.88 32.40
C GLY A 59 -23.37 34.24 33.70
N TYR A 60 -22.34 34.79 34.34
CA TYR A 60 -21.81 34.23 35.58
C TYR A 60 -22.80 34.42 36.76
N SER A 61 -22.94 33.37 37.58
CA SER A 61 -23.69 33.47 38.84
C SER A 61 -22.91 34.27 39.89
N LEU A 62 -23.61 34.97 40.79
CA LEU A 62 -22.97 35.81 41.82
C LEU A 62 -21.94 35.06 42.70
N PRO A 63 -22.14 33.78 43.09
CA PRO A 63 -21.14 33.01 43.82
C PRO A 63 -19.86 32.76 43.00
N ALA A 64 -19.97 32.47 41.71
CA ALA A 64 -18.83 32.24 40.81
C ALA A 64 -18.02 33.53 40.59
N ILE A 65 -18.72 34.67 40.46
CA ILE A 65 -18.09 35.99 40.38
C ILE A 65 -17.27 36.28 41.65
N LYS A 66 -17.83 36.00 42.84
CA LYS A 66 -17.15 36.21 44.12
C LYS A 66 -15.86 35.39 44.20
N ALA A 67 -15.94 34.08 43.96
CA ALA A 67 -14.79 33.18 44.01
C ALA A 67 -13.68 33.56 43.01
N SER A 68 -14.05 34.06 41.83
CA SER A 68 -13.08 34.55 40.82
C SER A 68 -12.40 35.85 41.25
N LEU A 69 -13.13 36.79 41.86
CA LEU A 69 -12.57 38.08 42.28
C LEU A 69 -11.77 38.01 43.58
N ASP A 70 -12.02 37.02 44.42
CA ASP A 70 -11.32 36.80 45.69
C ASP A 70 -10.01 36.00 45.53
N GLY A 71 -9.66 35.60 44.30
CA GLY A 71 -8.41 34.92 43.99
C GLY A 71 -8.38 33.44 44.40
N GLU A 72 -9.49 32.89 44.87
CA GLU A 72 -9.62 31.50 45.34
C GLU A 72 -9.59 30.47 44.18
N GLN A 73 -9.72 30.92 42.93
CA GLN A 73 -9.55 30.08 41.74
C GLN A 73 -8.61 30.74 40.72
N ALA A 74 -7.31 30.47 40.82
CA ALA A 74 -6.30 30.94 39.88
C ALA A 74 -6.42 30.37 38.43
N GLY A 75 -7.46 29.58 38.12
CA GLY A 75 -7.72 28.98 36.80
C GLY A 75 -9.11 29.22 36.18
N ALA A 76 -10.02 29.95 36.86
CA ALA A 76 -11.45 29.95 36.53
C ALA A 76 -11.88 30.67 35.23
N PRO A 77 -11.41 31.89 34.89
CA PRO A 77 -12.01 32.65 33.80
C PRO A 77 -11.77 32.02 32.43
N LEU A 78 -10.55 31.53 32.18
CA LEU A 78 -10.20 30.91 30.90
C LEU A 78 -10.96 29.60 30.68
N GLN A 79 -11.00 28.72 31.69
CA GLN A 79 -11.66 27.41 31.60
C GLN A 79 -13.19 27.55 31.43
N ILE A 80 -13.80 28.53 32.08
CA ILE A 80 -15.24 28.79 31.94
C ILE A 80 -15.56 29.38 30.57
N LEU A 81 -14.75 30.33 30.08
CA LEU A 81 -14.89 30.86 28.71
C LEU A 81 -14.69 29.77 27.66
N GLN A 82 -13.69 28.90 27.83
CA GLN A 82 -13.47 27.73 26.97
C GLN A 82 -14.67 26.78 26.96
N ARG A 83 -15.28 26.51 28.13
CA ARG A 83 -16.48 25.67 28.21
C ARG A 83 -17.69 26.31 27.51
N GLN A 84 -17.91 27.61 27.68
CA GLN A 84 -19.00 28.31 27.02
C GLN A 84 -18.82 28.43 25.50
N ILE A 85 -17.58 28.65 25.04
CA ILE A 85 -17.25 28.57 23.61
C ILE A 85 -17.60 27.17 23.08
N ALA A 86 -17.15 26.11 23.76
CA ALA A 86 -17.45 24.74 23.35
C ALA A 86 -18.96 24.42 23.34
N GLU A 87 -19.73 24.92 24.30
CA GLU A 87 -21.20 24.76 24.34
C GLU A 87 -21.90 25.49 23.18
N LEU A 88 -21.48 26.71 22.87
CA LEU A 88 -22.02 27.50 21.76
C LEU A 88 -21.63 26.91 20.40
N ASP A 89 -20.39 26.48 20.24
CA ASP A 89 -19.91 25.81 19.03
C ASP A 89 -20.70 24.50 18.79
N ALA A 90 -20.95 23.72 19.85
CA ALA A 90 -21.78 22.52 19.77
C ALA A 90 -23.24 22.83 19.37
N GLN A 91 -23.81 23.95 19.83
CA GLN A 91 -25.16 24.38 19.42
C GLN A 91 -25.20 24.85 17.96
N ALA A 92 -24.20 25.62 17.53
CA ALA A 92 -24.08 26.10 16.15
C ALA A 92 -23.98 24.93 15.16
N LEU A 93 -23.14 23.94 15.48
CA LEU A 93 -23.01 22.72 14.69
C LEU A 93 -24.34 21.95 14.58
N ARG A 94 -25.08 21.78 15.70
CA ARG A 94 -26.42 21.14 15.68
C ARG A 94 -27.41 21.88 14.77
N ALA A 95 -27.43 23.20 14.82
CA ALA A 95 -28.34 23.99 14.00
C ALA A 95 -27.97 23.91 12.51
N GLN A 96 -26.68 23.98 12.18
CA GLN A 96 -26.19 23.82 10.81
C GLN A 96 -26.49 22.44 10.24
N ARG A 97 -26.39 21.37 11.05
CA ARG A 97 -26.80 20.01 10.66
C ARG A 97 -28.27 19.94 10.27
N LEU A 98 -29.15 20.39 11.15
CA LEU A 98 -30.58 20.37 10.89
C LEU A 98 -30.91 21.16 9.61
N SER A 99 -30.27 22.31 9.41
CA SER A 99 -30.45 23.10 8.19
C SER A 99 -30.02 22.36 6.92
N ARG A 100 -28.87 21.67 6.92
CA ARG A 100 -28.42 20.87 5.76
C ARG A 100 -29.39 19.75 5.43
N HIS A 101 -29.87 19.03 6.45
CA HIS A 101 -30.81 17.92 6.26
C HIS A 101 -32.18 18.40 5.74
N LEU A 102 -32.70 19.49 6.28
CA LEU A 102 -33.96 20.07 5.80
C LEU A 102 -33.83 20.59 4.37
N GLN A 103 -32.69 21.19 4.02
CA GLN A 103 -32.44 21.64 2.64
C GLN A 103 -32.41 20.45 1.69
N HIS A 104 -31.77 19.34 2.08
CA HIS A 104 -31.72 18.13 1.27
C HIS A 104 -33.13 17.54 1.02
N LEU A 105 -34.00 17.50 2.03
CA LEU A 105 -35.39 17.06 1.87
C LEU A 105 -36.19 17.98 0.94
N VAL A 106 -35.93 19.29 1.01
CA VAL A 106 -36.53 20.26 0.08
C VAL A 106 -36.09 19.98 -1.35
N ASP A 107 -34.79 19.73 -1.57
CA ASP A 107 -34.25 19.43 -2.89
C ASP A 107 -34.85 18.13 -3.47
N MET A 108 -34.99 17.09 -2.64
CA MET A 108 -35.68 15.84 -3.02
C MET A 108 -37.14 16.05 -3.42
N LEU A 109 -37.93 16.75 -2.58
CA LEU A 109 -39.35 16.99 -2.83
C LEU A 109 -39.58 17.89 -4.05
N THR A 110 -38.60 18.72 -4.41
CA THR A 110 -38.67 19.61 -5.58
C THR A 110 -38.15 18.95 -6.86
N ALA A 111 -37.30 17.92 -6.77
CA ALA A 111 -36.76 17.18 -7.91
C ALA A 111 -37.79 16.28 -8.62
N GLY A 112 -38.97 16.07 -8.02
CA GLY A 112 -40.13 15.48 -8.70
C GLY A 112 -40.05 13.97 -8.90
N SER A 113 -40.60 13.23 -7.94
CA SER A 113 -41.10 11.88 -8.13
C SER A 113 -42.49 11.78 -7.50
N ASP A 114 -43.39 10.99 -8.09
CA ASP A 114 -44.75 10.69 -7.62
C ASP A 114 -44.75 9.87 -6.30
N THR A 115 -43.86 10.20 -5.36
CA THR A 115 -43.66 9.47 -4.13
C THR A 115 -44.68 9.94 -3.08
N PRO A 116 -45.50 9.05 -2.52
CA PRO A 116 -46.58 9.44 -1.61
C PRO A 116 -46.03 10.10 -0.35
N ALA A 117 -46.84 10.97 0.27
CA ALA A 117 -46.52 11.73 1.50
C ALA A 117 -46.05 10.91 2.73
N ILE A 118 -45.99 9.57 2.61
CA ILE A 118 -45.46 8.63 3.60
C ILE A 118 -43.93 8.53 3.51
N ASP A 119 -43.33 8.84 2.34
CA ASP A 119 -41.92 8.59 2.07
C ASP A 119 -40.99 9.60 2.77
N TRP A 120 -41.29 10.90 2.73
CA TRP A 120 -40.46 11.93 3.42
C TRP A 120 -40.45 11.79 4.95
N LEU A 121 -41.54 11.27 5.55
CA LEU A 121 -41.61 11.00 6.99
C LEU A 121 -40.70 9.83 7.37
N ASN A 122 -40.69 8.76 6.56
CA ASN A 122 -39.77 7.65 6.74
C ASN A 122 -38.30 8.10 6.54
N THR A 123 -38.02 8.96 5.55
CA THR A 123 -36.70 9.56 5.37
C THR A 123 -36.27 10.37 6.59
N LEU A 124 -37.15 11.21 7.14
CA LEU A 124 -36.87 11.99 8.35
C LEU A 124 -36.58 11.12 9.56
N GLU A 125 -37.39 10.07 9.76
CA GLU A 125 -37.17 9.10 10.83
C GLU A 125 -35.80 8.42 10.68
N LEU A 126 -35.45 8.01 9.46
CA LEU A 126 -34.16 7.39 9.16
C LEU A 126 -32.99 8.37 9.36
N MET A 127 -33.11 9.64 8.93
CA MET A 127 -32.09 10.67 9.18
C MET A 127 -31.90 10.94 10.68
N ASN A 128 -32.97 10.90 11.47
CA ASN A 128 -32.86 11.04 12.92
C ASN A 128 -32.17 9.81 13.56
N MET A 129 -32.42 8.60 13.04
CA MET A 129 -31.68 7.40 13.46
C MET A 129 -30.20 7.50 13.08
N TYR A 130 -29.89 7.97 11.87
CA TYR A 130 -28.51 8.23 11.47
C TYR A 130 -27.81 9.22 12.41
N GLN A 131 -28.45 10.33 12.78
CA GLN A 131 -27.89 11.27 13.77
C GLN A 131 -27.69 10.68 15.17
N LYS A 132 -28.46 9.64 15.53
CA LYS A 132 -28.33 8.95 16.82
C LYS A 132 -27.13 8.00 16.85
N HIS A 133 -26.77 7.41 15.71
CA HIS A 133 -25.77 6.33 15.63
C HIS A 133 -24.43 6.75 14.99
N PHE A 134 -24.41 7.86 14.23
CA PHE A 134 -23.26 8.33 13.46
C PHE A 134 -22.92 9.77 13.80
N ASP A 135 -21.63 10.12 13.71
CA ASP A 135 -21.17 11.50 13.85
C ASP A 135 -21.21 12.28 12.52
N ASP A 136 -20.93 13.58 12.59
CA ASP A 136 -21.01 14.49 11.44
C ASP A 136 -20.08 14.10 10.29
N GLY A 137 -18.88 13.61 10.59
CA GLY A 137 -17.90 13.22 9.57
C GLY A 137 -18.28 11.89 8.91
N GLU A 138 -18.81 10.96 9.69
CA GLU A 138 -19.35 9.69 9.19
C GLU A 138 -20.56 9.90 8.28
N LEU A 139 -21.47 10.80 8.66
CA LEU A 139 -22.61 11.17 7.83
C LEU A 139 -22.17 11.89 6.55
N GLU A 140 -21.21 12.81 6.64
CA GLU A 140 -20.66 13.47 5.47
C GLU A 140 -20.01 12.48 4.50
N THR A 141 -19.27 11.50 5.02
CA THR A 141 -18.67 10.43 4.21
C THR A 141 -19.73 9.55 3.55
N LEU A 142 -20.77 9.16 4.30
CA LEU A 142 -21.89 8.34 3.82
C LEU A 142 -22.69 9.04 2.70
N PHE A 143 -22.82 10.36 2.78
CA PHE A 143 -23.54 11.19 1.80
C PHE A 143 -22.62 11.90 0.78
N ALA A 144 -21.29 11.71 0.86
CA ALA A 144 -20.32 12.43 0.03
C ALA A 144 -20.47 12.12 -1.47
N SER A 145 -20.98 10.93 -1.79
CA SER A 145 -21.14 10.44 -3.16
C SER A 145 -22.48 10.84 -3.80
N GLY A 146 -23.34 11.56 -3.07
CA GLY A 146 -24.65 12.02 -3.53
C GLY A 146 -25.79 11.64 -2.58
N PRO A 147 -27.01 12.15 -2.83
CA PRO A 147 -28.17 11.85 -1.99
C PRO A 147 -28.72 10.43 -2.15
N ASP A 148 -28.49 9.80 -3.31
CA ASP A 148 -29.04 8.49 -3.68
C ASP A 148 -28.07 7.34 -3.37
N THR A 149 -27.21 7.46 -2.34
CA THR A 149 -26.13 6.49 -2.08
C THR A 149 -26.39 5.55 -0.91
N VAL A 150 -27.52 5.72 -0.23
CA VAL A 150 -27.88 4.93 0.95
C VAL A 150 -29.30 4.41 0.77
N ALA A 151 -29.55 3.14 1.12
CA ALA A 151 -30.90 2.60 1.10
C ALA A 151 -31.82 3.37 2.08
N PRO A 152 -33.06 3.72 1.71
CA PRO A 152 -33.78 3.31 0.49
C PRO A 152 -33.67 4.31 -0.68
N MET A 153 -32.84 5.34 -0.59
CA MET A 153 -32.77 6.41 -1.60
C MET A 153 -31.98 6.02 -2.86
N ASP A 154 -31.13 4.99 -2.79
CA ASP A 154 -30.45 4.40 -3.95
C ASP A 154 -31.36 3.41 -4.70
N PRO A 155 -31.75 3.68 -5.96
CA PRO A 155 -32.55 2.76 -6.76
C PRO A 155 -31.92 1.37 -6.92
N SER A 156 -30.59 1.29 -6.92
CA SER A 156 -29.84 0.03 -7.02
C SER A 156 -30.05 -0.83 -5.77
N TRP A 157 -30.18 -0.20 -4.60
CA TRP A 157 -30.52 -0.90 -3.35
C TRP A 157 -31.97 -1.36 -3.34
N ILE A 158 -32.92 -0.52 -3.77
CA ILE A 158 -34.33 -0.90 -3.85
C ILE A 158 -34.51 -2.15 -4.72
N GLU A 159 -33.97 -2.12 -5.94
CA GLU A 159 -34.04 -3.22 -6.90
C GLU A 159 -33.41 -4.50 -6.32
N LEU A 160 -32.20 -4.39 -5.75
CA LEU A 160 -31.50 -5.56 -5.20
C LEU A 160 -32.24 -6.16 -4.00
N ILE A 161 -32.78 -5.34 -3.10
CA ILE A 161 -33.54 -5.83 -1.94
C ILE A 161 -34.80 -6.58 -2.41
N ASP A 162 -35.48 -6.08 -3.43
CA ASP A 162 -36.66 -6.73 -4.00
C ASP A 162 -36.31 -8.05 -4.70
N GLU A 163 -35.20 -8.10 -5.47
CA GLU A 163 -34.70 -9.32 -6.09
C GLU A 163 -34.33 -10.39 -5.05
N VAL A 164 -33.63 -10.01 -3.99
CA VAL A 164 -33.25 -10.94 -2.90
C VAL A 164 -34.48 -11.42 -2.15
N ARG A 165 -35.43 -10.53 -1.86
CA ARG A 165 -36.72 -10.91 -1.25
C ARG A 165 -37.46 -11.92 -2.12
N HIS A 166 -37.50 -11.68 -3.43
CA HIS A 166 -38.12 -12.61 -4.39
C HIS A 166 -37.41 -13.96 -4.41
N ALA A 167 -36.07 -13.97 -4.42
CA ALA A 167 -35.26 -15.19 -4.38
C ALA A 167 -35.54 -16.03 -3.12
N MET A 168 -35.61 -15.38 -1.95
CA MET A 168 -35.92 -16.04 -0.68
C MET A 168 -37.36 -16.60 -0.66
N GLN A 169 -38.34 -15.85 -1.16
CA GLN A 169 -39.75 -16.30 -1.22
C GLN A 169 -39.95 -17.52 -2.12
N HIS A 170 -39.13 -17.65 -3.16
CA HIS A 170 -39.12 -18.81 -4.07
C HIS A 170 -38.15 -19.91 -3.63
N ALA A 171 -37.54 -19.79 -2.46
CA ALA A 171 -36.58 -20.74 -1.89
C ALA A 171 -35.45 -21.11 -2.86
N LEU A 172 -34.88 -20.12 -3.55
CA LEU A 172 -33.71 -20.34 -4.40
C LEU A 172 -32.54 -20.88 -3.54
N PRO A 173 -31.83 -21.94 -3.99
CA PRO A 173 -30.67 -22.47 -3.29
C PRO A 173 -29.52 -21.45 -3.27
N THR A 174 -28.90 -21.26 -2.11
CA THR A 174 -27.79 -20.31 -1.88
C THR A 174 -26.54 -20.71 -2.67
N GLU A 175 -26.37 -21.99 -2.98
CA GLU A 175 -25.30 -22.51 -3.82
C GLU A 175 -25.50 -22.27 -5.33
N GLY A 176 -26.69 -21.83 -5.76
CA GLY A 176 -26.99 -21.60 -7.18
C GLY A 176 -26.39 -20.30 -7.74
N ASP A 177 -26.04 -20.29 -9.03
CA ASP A 177 -25.42 -19.14 -9.72
C ASP A 177 -26.20 -17.83 -9.55
N ALA A 178 -27.54 -17.89 -9.55
CA ALA A 178 -28.40 -16.73 -9.36
C ALA A 178 -28.24 -16.12 -7.95
N ALA A 179 -28.18 -16.95 -6.90
CA ALA A 179 -27.98 -16.49 -5.54
C ALA A 179 -26.58 -15.90 -5.34
N GLN A 180 -25.56 -16.56 -5.90
CA GLN A 180 -24.18 -16.07 -5.88
C GLN A 180 -24.03 -14.71 -6.57
N ALA A 181 -24.72 -14.50 -7.71
CA ALA A 181 -24.71 -13.21 -8.42
C ALA A 181 -25.34 -12.08 -7.60
N LEU A 182 -26.44 -12.36 -6.89
CA LEU A 182 -27.07 -11.40 -5.97
C LEU A 182 -26.13 -11.05 -4.81
N ALA A 183 -25.44 -12.04 -4.24
CA ALA A 183 -24.49 -11.83 -3.16
C ALA A 183 -23.31 -10.94 -3.57
N TRP A 184 -22.72 -11.16 -4.76
CA TRP A 184 -21.66 -10.28 -5.28
C TRP A 184 -22.13 -8.84 -5.48
N ARG A 185 -23.34 -8.64 -6.02
CA ARG A 185 -23.94 -7.29 -6.17
C ARG A 185 -24.14 -6.64 -4.81
N TRP A 186 -24.63 -7.38 -3.83
CA TRP A 186 -24.82 -6.90 -2.46
C TRP A 186 -23.54 -6.38 -1.85
N ILE A 187 -22.47 -7.18 -1.87
CA ILE A 187 -21.17 -6.78 -1.29
C ILE A 187 -20.59 -5.55 -1.99
N ARG A 188 -20.71 -5.46 -3.32
CA ARG A 188 -20.26 -4.28 -4.08
C ARG A 188 -21.06 -3.01 -3.73
N LEU A 189 -22.37 -3.13 -3.52
CA LEU A 189 -23.19 -1.99 -3.08
C LEU A 189 -22.88 -1.59 -1.63
N VAL A 190 -22.60 -2.53 -0.73
CA VAL A 190 -22.14 -2.22 0.63
C VAL A 190 -20.83 -1.45 0.58
N ILE A 191 -19.83 -1.94 -0.16
CA ILE A 191 -18.53 -1.26 -0.31
C ILE A 191 -18.69 0.14 -0.89
N ARG A 192 -19.54 0.31 -1.92
CA ARG A 192 -19.82 1.62 -2.51
C ARG A 192 -20.48 2.56 -1.50
N MET A 193 -21.54 2.10 -0.83
CA MET A 193 -22.32 2.89 0.12
C MET A 193 -21.44 3.39 1.27
N THR A 194 -20.53 2.56 1.76
CA THR A 194 -19.68 2.92 2.91
C THR A 194 -18.37 3.56 2.50
N CYS A 195 -18.15 3.85 1.22
CA CYS A 195 -16.84 4.25 0.68
C CYS A 195 -15.71 3.30 1.14
N ASN A 196 -16.04 2.01 1.29
CA ASN A 196 -15.21 0.95 1.85
C ASN A 196 -14.75 1.16 3.31
N ASP A 197 -15.39 2.04 4.08
CA ASP A 197 -15.11 2.23 5.51
C ASP A 197 -15.73 1.08 6.35
N PRO A 198 -14.89 0.27 7.04
CA PRO A 198 -15.37 -0.86 7.84
C PRO A 198 -16.06 -0.45 9.16
N THR A 199 -15.72 0.71 9.71
CA THR A 199 -16.37 1.26 10.91
C THR A 199 -17.79 1.68 10.56
N LEU A 200 -17.93 2.42 9.45
CA LEU A 200 -19.22 2.88 8.94
C LEU A 200 -20.13 1.69 8.60
N ALA A 201 -19.61 0.69 7.89
CA ALA A 201 -20.34 -0.54 7.56
C ALA A 201 -20.82 -1.29 8.80
N THR A 202 -19.98 -1.42 9.82
CA THR A 202 -20.33 -2.09 11.10
C THR A 202 -21.44 -1.34 11.83
N LYS A 203 -21.36 0.00 11.89
CA LYS A 203 -22.39 0.85 12.51
C LYS A 203 -23.72 0.77 11.75
N LEU A 204 -23.70 0.79 10.42
CA LEU A 204 -24.90 0.64 9.57
C LEU A 204 -25.57 -0.71 9.78
N MET A 205 -24.79 -1.79 9.77
CA MET A 205 -25.28 -3.14 10.04
C MET A 205 -25.90 -3.24 11.45
N LYS A 206 -25.23 -2.67 12.46
CA LYS A 206 -25.73 -2.66 13.84
C LYS A 206 -27.03 -1.85 13.98
N MET A 207 -27.12 -0.70 13.33
CA MET A 207 -28.35 0.10 13.30
C MET A 207 -29.47 -0.67 12.60
N GLN A 208 -29.19 -1.25 11.42
CA GLN A 208 -30.16 -1.99 10.62
C GLN A 208 -30.72 -3.19 11.40
N ILE A 209 -29.89 -3.94 12.12
CA ILE A 209 -30.34 -5.09 12.93
C ILE A 209 -30.97 -4.63 14.25
N GLY A 210 -30.43 -3.58 14.88
CA GLY A 210 -30.80 -3.16 16.23
C GLY A 210 -32.04 -2.27 16.32
N GLU A 211 -32.42 -1.58 15.24
CA GLU A 211 -33.57 -0.67 15.18
C GLU A 211 -34.69 -1.31 14.31
N PRO A 212 -35.75 -1.89 14.90
CA PRO A 212 -36.83 -2.53 14.13
C PRO A 212 -37.49 -1.60 13.10
N ARG A 213 -37.50 -0.30 13.40
CA ARG A 213 -38.04 0.71 12.50
C ARG A 213 -37.16 0.91 11.26
N ALA A 214 -35.84 0.79 11.38
CA ALA A 214 -34.92 0.82 10.24
C ALA A 214 -35.17 -0.38 9.30
N GLN A 215 -35.43 -1.57 9.84
CA GLN A 215 -35.82 -2.75 9.04
C GLN A 215 -37.10 -2.52 8.24
N HIS A 216 -38.08 -1.87 8.85
CA HIS A 216 -39.35 -1.57 8.18
C HIS A 216 -39.20 -0.51 7.08
N ILE A 217 -38.34 0.50 7.29
CA ILE A 217 -38.13 1.58 6.32
C ILE A 217 -37.24 1.11 5.16
N VAL A 218 -36.13 0.44 5.46
CA VAL A 218 -35.12 0.05 4.47
C VAL A 218 -35.47 -1.29 3.80
N GLY A 219 -36.19 -2.19 4.50
CA GLY A 219 -36.62 -3.48 3.97
C GLY A 219 -35.58 -4.60 4.06
N ILE A 220 -34.40 -4.34 4.64
CA ILE A 220 -33.36 -5.36 4.90
C ILE A 220 -33.63 -6.02 6.25
N THR A 221 -33.82 -7.35 6.23
CA THR A 221 -34.08 -8.16 7.44
C THR A 221 -32.85 -8.99 7.85
N ALA A 222 -32.86 -9.52 9.07
CA ALA A 222 -31.79 -10.40 9.55
C ALA A 222 -31.71 -11.72 8.74
N GLU A 223 -32.84 -12.28 8.33
CA GLU A 223 -32.88 -13.49 7.49
C GLU A 223 -32.29 -13.24 6.11
N MET A 224 -32.54 -12.05 5.53
CA MET A 224 -31.96 -11.65 4.26
C MET A 224 -30.44 -11.56 4.32
N LEU A 225 -29.91 -10.97 5.40
CA LEU A 225 -28.48 -10.86 5.61
C LEU A 225 -27.82 -12.24 5.79
N ALA A 226 -28.46 -13.15 6.52
CA ALA A 226 -27.98 -14.53 6.66
C ALA A 226 -27.97 -15.28 5.32
N TRP A 227 -29.04 -15.14 4.52
CA TRP A 227 -29.13 -15.76 3.20
C TRP A 227 -28.06 -15.24 2.23
N ILE A 228 -27.81 -13.92 2.25
CA ILE A 228 -26.74 -13.30 1.43
C ILE A 228 -25.35 -13.76 1.87
N ASP A 229 -25.09 -13.85 3.18
CA ASP A 229 -23.81 -14.32 3.72
C ASP A 229 -23.50 -15.77 3.30
N GLU A 230 -24.51 -16.64 3.37
CA GLU A 230 -24.42 -18.03 2.92
C GLU A 230 -24.15 -18.11 1.41
N ALA A 231 -24.92 -17.38 0.60
CA ALA A 231 -24.74 -17.32 -0.85
C ALA A 231 -23.36 -16.74 -1.25
N PHE A 232 -22.87 -15.73 -0.52
CA PHE A 232 -21.55 -15.14 -0.73
C PHE A 232 -20.43 -16.14 -0.43
N THR A 233 -20.59 -16.91 0.66
CA THR A 233 -19.65 -17.96 1.05
C THR A 233 -19.57 -19.04 -0.03
N HIS A 234 -20.71 -19.46 -0.58
CA HIS A 234 -20.74 -20.35 -1.74
C HIS A 234 -20.04 -19.75 -2.95
N ALA A 235 -20.30 -18.48 -3.27
CA ALA A 235 -19.71 -17.79 -4.41
C ALA A 235 -18.18 -17.74 -4.35
N ARG A 236 -17.61 -17.45 -3.16
CA ARG A 236 -16.16 -17.52 -2.93
C ARG A 236 -15.62 -18.93 -3.11
N CYS A 237 -16.30 -19.94 -2.56
CA CYS A 237 -15.90 -21.34 -2.71
C CYS A 237 -15.89 -21.79 -4.18
N THR A 238 -16.85 -21.32 -5.00
CA THR A 238 -16.90 -21.57 -6.44
C THR A 238 -15.66 -21.02 -7.16
N LEU A 239 -15.20 -19.81 -6.80
CA LEU A 239 -13.97 -19.25 -7.37
C LEU A 239 -12.72 -20.02 -6.92
N PHE A 240 -12.63 -20.39 -5.64
CA PHE A 240 -11.52 -21.22 -5.15
C PHE A 240 -11.44 -22.58 -5.86
N ALA A 241 -12.57 -23.22 -6.14
CA ALA A 241 -12.63 -24.54 -6.78
C ALA A 241 -11.93 -24.58 -8.16
N LYS A 242 -11.76 -23.45 -8.85
CA LYS A 242 -11.02 -23.37 -10.12
C LYS A 242 -9.52 -23.70 -9.97
N TYR A 243 -8.95 -23.54 -8.78
CA TYR A 243 -7.52 -23.65 -8.50
C TYR A 243 -7.17 -24.85 -7.60
N LEU A 244 -8.18 -25.51 -7.04
CA LEU A 244 -8.06 -26.53 -6.01
C LEU A 244 -8.51 -27.90 -6.52
N SER A 245 -7.95 -28.97 -5.95
CA SER A 245 -8.51 -30.31 -6.14
C SER A 245 -9.87 -30.43 -5.43
N PRO A 246 -10.71 -31.44 -5.74
CA PRO A 246 -11.99 -31.63 -5.06
C PRO A 246 -11.87 -31.74 -3.53
N ALA A 247 -10.91 -32.52 -3.03
CA ALA A 247 -10.69 -32.67 -1.59
C ALA A 247 -10.25 -31.35 -0.92
N GLN A 248 -9.41 -30.57 -1.59
CA GLN A 248 -9.00 -29.25 -1.11
C GLN A 248 -10.15 -28.23 -1.13
N THR A 249 -11.01 -28.32 -2.15
CA THR A 249 -12.20 -27.47 -2.27
C THR A 249 -13.17 -27.75 -1.12
N ASP A 250 -13.40 -29.02 -0.79
CA ASP A 250 -14.26 -29.41 0.32
C ASP A 250 -13.70 -28.94 1.68
N GLU A 251 -12.38 -29.01 1.86
CA GLU A 251 -11.74 -28.52 3.08
C GLU A 251 -11.82 -26.99 3.21
N VAL A 252 -11.53 -26.24 2.15
CA VAL A 252 -11.70 -24.77 2.13
C VAL A 252 -13.15 -24.41 2.40
N ARG A 253 -14.09 -25.06 1.72
CA ARG A 253 -15.53 -24.85 1.92
C ARG A 253 -15.93 -25.07 3.38
N ARG A 254 -15.54 -26.20 3.97
CA ARG A 254 -15.83 -26.53 5.37
C ARG A 254 -15.35 -25.43 6.33
N ARG A 255 -14.16 -24.85 6.08
CA ARG A 255 -13.60 -23.76 6.91
C ARG A 255 -14.26 -22.41 6.67
N GLN A 256 -14.65 -22.11 5.43
CA GLN A 256 -15.37 -20.87 5.12
C GLN A 256 -16.76 -20.84 5.78
N PHE A 257 -17.41 -22.00 5.97
CA PHE A 257 -18.66 -22.12 6.74
C PHE A 257 -18.44 -22.24 8.27
N ASP A 258 -17.20 -22.23 8.75
CA ASP A 258 -16.91 -22.16 10.18
C ASP A 258 -16.96 -20.70 10.65
N ASP A 259 -18.11 -20.32 11.20
CA ASP A 259 -18.46 -18.98 11.65
C ASP A 259 -17.48 -18.41 12.72
N THR A 260 -16.73 -19.27 13.41
CA THR A 260 -15.78 -18.87 14.46
C THR A 260 -14.66 -17.97 13.91
N ASN A 261 -14.12 -18.31 12.74
CA ASN A 261 -13.00 -17.58 12.13
C ASN A 261 -13.48 -16.39 11.28
N MET A 262 -14.64 -16.51 10.63
CA MET A 262 -15.20 -15.44 9.80
C MET A 262 -15.48 -14.15 10.58
N ARG A 263 -15.94 -14.28 11.84
CA ARG A 263 -16.20 -13.13 12.72
C ARG A 263 -14.95 -12.39 13.20
N ALA A 264 -13.77 -12.99 13.11
CA ALA A 264 -12.52 -12.38 13.54
C ALA A 264 -11.91 -11.43 12.50
N TRP A 265 -12.25 -11.60 11.21
CA TRP A 265 -11.70 -10.80 10.12
C TRP A 265 -12.01 -9.30 10.21
N PRO A 266 -13.27 -8.86 10.43
CA PRO A 266 -13.60 -7.43 10.45
C PRO A 266 -12.83 -6.65 11.51
N ALA A 267 -12.70 -7.20 12.72
CA ALA A 267 -11.95 -6.56 13.81
C ALA A 267 -10.47 -6.40 13.45
N LEU A 268 -9.87 -7.42 12.84
CA LEU A 268 -8.46 -7.38 12.45
C LEU A 268 -8.19 -6.39 11.30
N VAL A 269 -9.11 -6.29 10.34
CA VAL A 269 -9.06 -5.29 9.25
C VAL A 269 -9.14 -3.88 9.80
N VAL A 270 -10.06 -3.61 10.74
CA VAL A 270 -10.19 -2.31 11.42
C VAL A 270 -8.90 -1.96 12.18
N GLU A 271 -8.34 -2.90 12.94
CA GLU A 271 -7.08 -2.68 13.67
C GLU A 271 -5.92 -2.32 12.74
N LEU A 272 -5.77 -3.02 11.61
CA LEU A 272 -4.70 -2.75 10.64
C LEU A 272 -4.90 -1.41 9.93
N ARG A 273 -6.14 -1.10 9.54
CA ARG A 273 -6.48 0.16 8.86
C ARG A 273 -6.23 1.36 9.76
N ALA A 274 -6.54 1.26 11.05
CA ALA A 274 -6.22 2.30 12.02
C ALA A 274 -4.69 2.58 12.10
N GLN A 275 -3.83 1.56 11.94
CA GLN A 275 -2.38 1.77 11.88
C GLN A 275 -1.96 2.50 10.59
N LEU A 276 -2.56 2.13 9.45
CA LEU A 276 -2.32 2.77 8.16
C LEU A 276 -2.72 4.26 8.20
N GLU A 277 -3.93 4.56 8.68
CA GLU A 277 -4.47 5.93 8.76
C GLU A 277 -3.68 6.80 9.76
N ALA A 278 -3.19 6.20 10.84
CA ALA A 278 -2.30 6.88 11.79
C ALA A 278 -0.86 7.06 11.24
N GLY A 279 -0.56 6.57 10.05
CA GLY A 279 0.77 6.67 9.41
C GLY A 279 1.86 5.90 10.15
N VAL A 280 1.49 4.85 10.89
CA VAL A 280 2.44 4.03 11.66
C VAL A 280 3.33 3.25 10.70
N ASP A 281 4.64 3.19 10.97
CA ASP A 281 5.56 2.43 10.12
C ASP A 281 5.17 0.95 10.10
N ALA A 282 5.20 0.35 8.91
CA ALA A 282 4.77 -1.04 8.70
C ALA A 282 5.65 -2.05 9.45
N GLY A 283 6.89 -1.71 9.79
CA GLY A 283 7.80 -2.51 10.62
C GLY A 283 7.59 -2.38 12.11
N ALA A 284 6.76 -1.43 12.56
CA ALA A 284 6.58 -1.17 13.98
C ALA A 284 5.95 -2.38 14.69
N ALA A 285 6.39 -2.64 15.92
CA ALA A 285 5.93 -3.79 16.72
C ALA A 285 4.38 -3.94 16.81
N PRO A 286 3.58 -2.86 16.94
CA PRO A 286 2.11 -2.98 16.92
C PRO A 286 1.57 -3.55 15.61
N VAL A 287 2.11 -3.11 14.46
CA VAL A 287 1.73 -3.60 13.13
C VAL A 287 2.13 -5.06 12.98
N GLN A 288 3.31 -5.43 13.49
CA GLN A 288 3.80 -6.81 13.43
C GLN A 288 2.99 -7.81 14.24
N ALA A 289 2.45 -7.39 15.38
CA ALA A 289 1.50 -8.19 16.13
C ALA A 289 0.19 -8.42 15.36
N ILE A 290 -0.26 -7.44 14.57
CA ILE A 290 -1.45 -7.56 13.71
C ILE A 290 -1.16 -8.52 12.55
N VAL A 291 -0.02 -8.39 11.87
CA VAL A 291 0.37 -9.27 10.75
C VAL A 291 0.47 -10.74 11.18
N LYS A 292 1.05 -11.03 12.35
CA LYS A 292 1.11 -12.40 12.87
C LYS A 292 -0.27 -13.00 13.09
N ARG A 293 -1.20 -12.23 13.67
CA ARG A 293 -2.61 -12.64 13.82
C ARG A 293 -3.29 -12.82 12.47
N TRP A 294 -2.98 -11.96 11.48
CA TRP A 294 -3.51 -12.08 10.12
C TRP A 294 -3.08 -13.39 9.45
N GLN A 295 -1.80 -13.74 9.54
CA GLN A 295 -1.29 -15.00 9.00
C GLN A 295 -1.94 -16.22 9.67
N GLN A 296 -2.10 -16.17 10.99
CA GLN A 296 -2.74 -17.25 11.73
C GLN A 296 -4.22 -17.40 11.34
N LEU A 297 -4.97 -16.29 11.33
CA LEU A 297 -6.38 -16.29 10.96
C LEU A 297 -6.58 -16.74 9.50
N PHE A 298 -5.65 -16.38 8.61
CA PHE A 298 -5.63 -16.89 7.23
C PHE A 298 -5.52 -18.42 7.21
N ARG A 299 -4.54 -19.00 7.92
CA ARG A 299 -4.41 -20.46 7.99
C ARG A 299 -5.67 -21.10 8.53
N ASP A 300 -6.19 -20.58 9.64
CA ASP A 300 -7.38 -21.15 10.30
C ASP A 300 -8.63 -21.09 9.39
N SER A 301 -8.76 -20.02 8.62
CA SER A 301 -9.91 -19.77 7.71
C SER A 301 -9.87 -20.55 6.40
N PHE A 302 -8.70 -21.01 5.94
CA PHE A 302 -8.58 -21.57 4.59
C PHE A 302 -7.86 -22.93 4.52
N CYS A 303 -6.77 -23.15 5.24
CA CYS A 303 -5.85 -24.26 4.91
C CYS A 303 -5.30 -25.05 6.10
N GLY A 304 -5.43 -24.57 7.33
CA GLY A 304 -4.77 -25.15 8.50
C GLY A 304 -3.25 -25.21 8.30
N ASP A 305 -2.66 -26.37 8.60
CA ASP A 305 -1.22 -26.63 8.47
C ASP A 305 -0.80 -27.16 7.07
N ASP A 306 -1.74 -27.25 6.11
CA ASP A 306 -1.44 -27.70 4.75
C ASP A 306 -0.79 -26.57 3.93
N ALA A 307 0.54 -26.59 3.85
CA ALA A 307 1.32 -25.60 3.10
C ALA A 307 1.06 -25.62 1.58
N VAL A 308 0.68 -26.76 1.00
CA VAL A 308 0.36 -26.85 -0.45
C VAL A 308 -0.99 -26.20 -0.72
N LEU A 309 -1.98 -26.45 0.15
CA LEU A 309 -3.27 -25.78 0.10
C LEU A 309 -3.11 -24.27 0.35
N GLU A 310 -2.29 -23.87 1.33
CA GLU A 310 -1.99 -22.47 1.60
C GLU A 310 -1.47 -21.75 0.35
N ALA A 311 -0.47 -22.33 -0.33
CA ALA A 311 0.10 -21.75 -1.55
C ALA A 311 -0.94 -21.60 -2.67
N ARG A 312 -1.81 -22.59 -2.85
CA ARG A 312 -2.87 -22.55 -3.88
C ARG A 312 -3.98 -21.54 -3.56
N VAL A 313 -4.39 -21.43 -2.29
CA VAL A 313 -5.37 -20.42 -1.86
C VAL A 313 -4.82 -19.02 -2.08
N ARG A 314 -3.53 -18.80 -1.77
CA ARG A 314 -2.85 -17.52 -2.03
C ARG A 314 -2.78 -17.20 -3.53
N ASP A 315 -2.44 -18.17 -4.38
CA ASP A 315 -2.45 -17.98 -5.84
C ASP A 315 -3.85 -17.65 -6.38
N ALA A 316 -4.90 -18.33 -5.89
CA ALA A 316 -6.28 -18.02 -6.24
C ALA A 316 -6.68 -16.58 -5.86
N LEU A 317 -6.33 -16.13 -4.65
CA LEU A 317 -6.57 -14.76 -4.20
C LEU A 317 -5.85 -13.71 -5.06
N ILE A 318 -4.65 -14.02 -5.55
CA ILE A 318 -3.89 -13.11 -6.43
C ILE A 318 -4.53 -13.03 -7.82
N ARG A 319 -5.05 -14.15 -8.36
CA ARG A 319 -5.56 -14.24 -9.73
C ARG A 319 -7.03 -13.86 -9.88
N GLU A 320 -7.82 -13.93 -8.82
CA GLU A 320 -9.24 -13.61 -8.82
C GLU A 320 -9.51 -12.34 -8.00
N PRO A 321 -9.62 -11.15 -8.64
CA PRO A 321 -9.88 -9.89 -7.94
C PRO A 321 -11.13 -9.92 -7.06
N ASP A 322 -12.16 -10.67 -7.47
CA ASP A 322 -13.40 -10.80 -6.69
C ASP A 322 -13.18 -11.52 -5.34
N LEU A 323 -12.18 -12.40 -5.21
CA LEU A 323 -11.86 -13.03 -3.92
C LEU A 323 -11.25 -12.05 -2.90
N GLN A 324 -10.71 -10.93 -3.37
CA GLN A 324 -10.18 -9.85 -2.54
C GLN A 324 -11.25 -8.85 -2.10
N LEU A 325 -12.47 -8.92 -2.65
CA LEU A 325 -13.57 -8.06 -2.24
C LEU A 325 -13.93 -8.34 -0.77
N GLY A 326 -13.82 -7.28 0.03
CA GLY A 326 -14.20 -7.28 1.43
C GLY A 326 -14.27 -5.85 1.96
N VAL A 327 -15.18 -5.61 2.88
CA VAL A 327 -15.34 -4.29 3.50
C VAL A 327 -14.06 -3.92 4.27
N GLY A 328 -13.54 -2.74 4.00
CA GLY A 328 -12.30 -2.26 4.61
C GLY A 328 -11.04 -2.86 4.01
N ILE A 329 -11.13 -3.60 2.90
CA ILE A 329 -9.98 -4.11 2.15
C ILE A 329 -9.92 -3.37 0.82
N ASP A 330 -8.85 -2.61 0.62
CA ASP A 330 -8.53 -1.90 -0.63
C ASP A 330 -7.04 -2.07 -0.95
N ASP A 331 -6.62 -1.60 -2.13
CA ASP A 331 -5.24 -1.70 -2.59
C ASP A 331 -4.25 -1.05 -1.61
N ALA A 332 -4.66 0.03 -0.93
CA ALA A 332 -3.83 0.73 0.06
C ALA A 332 -3.57 -0.13 1.30
N LEU A 333 -4.61 -0.75 1.86
CA LEU A 333 -4.46 -1.65 3.01
C LEU A 333 -3.71 -2.93 2.63
N LEU A 334 -3.95 -3.49 1.44
CA LEU A 334 -3.23 -4.66 0.95
C LEU A 334 -1.74 -4.35 0.75
N ALA A 335 -1.41 -3.19 0.16
CA ALA A 335 -0.02 -2.74 0.03
C ALA A 335 0.65 -2.51 1.38
N TYR A 336 -0.07 -1.96 2.36
CA TYR A 336 0.43 -1.75 3.72
C TYR A 336 0.66 -3.06 4.47
N LEU A 337 -0.31 -3.98 4.41
CA LEU A 337 -0.19 -5.34 4.96
C LEU A 337 1.00 -6.07 4.34
N HIS A 338 1.15 -5.95 3.02
CA HIS A 338 2.25 -6.54 2.28
C HIS A 338 3.60 -5.96 2.73
N LYS A 339 3.72 -4.63 2.82
CA LYS A 339 4.92 -3.95 3.36
C LYS A 339 5.22 -4.44 4.78
N ALA A 340 4.20 -4.57 5.63
CA ALA A 340 4.36 -5.05 6.99
C ALA A 340 4.80 -6.53 7.04
N HIS A 341 4.31 -7.37 6.12
CA HIS A 341 4.77 -8.75 5.98
C HIS A 341 6.25 -8.83 5.62
N VAL A 342 6.72 -7.92 4.75
CA VAL A 342 8.13 -7.82 4.32
C VAL A 342 9.03 -7.35 5.47
N VAL A 343 8.63 -6.33 6.24
CA VAL A 343 9.45 -5.77 7.33
C VAL A 343 9.38 -6.62 8.62
N GLY A 344 8.34 -7.44 8.74
CA GLY A 344 7.95 -8.20 9.92
C GLY A 344 8.51 -9.58 10.10
N HIS A 345 8.90 -10.16 8.98
CA HIS A 345 10.03 -11.06 9.01
C HIS A 345 11.20 -10.17 9.44
N ASP A 346 11.72 -10.39 10.64
CA ASP A 346 13.13 -10.07 10.90
C ASP A 346 13.87 -10.33 9.59
N MET A 347 14.71 -9.40 9.17
CA MET A 347 15.83 -9.71 8.30
C MET A 347 16.78 -10.66 9.07
N ALA A 348 16.28 -11.82 9.51
CA ALA A 348 16.96 -13.05 9.21
C ALA A 348 17.22 -12.98 7.71
N PRO A 349 18.49 -13.03 7.28
CA PRO A 349 18.80 -12.96 5.87
C PRO A 349 17.94 -14.02 5.18
N VAL A 350 17.07 -13.63 4.24
CA VAL A 350 16.58 -14.60 3.25
C VAL A 350 17.74 -14.86 2.31
N ASP A 351 18.72 -15.57 2.87
CA ASP A 351 19.90 -16.13 2.27
C ASP A 351 19.65 -17.61 2.02
N ALA A 352 18.47 -17.93 1.47
CA ALA A 352 18.05 -19.31 1.21
C ALA A 352 17.61 -19.55 -0.24
N GLY A 353 17.57 -18.51 -1.09
CA GLY A 353 17.10 -18.61 -2.48
C GLY A 353 17.75 -17.59 -3.41
N PRO A 354 17.73 -17.83 -4.73
CA PRO A 354 18.13 -16.82 -5.71
C PRO A 354 17.13 -15.67 -5.66
N LYS A 355 17.60 -14.44 -5.94
CA LYS A 355 16.69 -13.30 -6.09
C LYS A 355 15.61 -13.61 -7.14
N PRO A 356 14.35 -13.19 -6.95
CA PRO A 356 13.25 -13.45 -7.88
C PRO A 356 13.57 -13.07 -9.34
N SER A 357 14.19 -11.92 -9.55
CA SER A 357 14.63 -11.43 -10.85
C SER A 357 15.70 -12.35 -11.47
N ALA A 358 16.67 -12.82 -10.68
CA ALA A 358 17.72 -13.73 -11.13
C ALA A 358 17.14 -15.09 -11.57
N LEU A 359 16.18 -15.63 -10.81
CA LEU A 359 15.50 -16.87 -11.18
C LEU A 359 14.66 -16.71 -12.45
N MET A 360 13.93 -15.59 -12.58
CA MET A 360 13.15 -15.29 -13.78
C MET A 360 14.05 -15.23 -15.02
N VAL A 361 15.18 -14.52 -14.93
CA VAL A 361 16.13 -14.38 -16.05
C VAL A 361 16.75 -15.72 -16.42
N ALA A 362 17.15 -16.54 -15.43
CA ALA A 362 17.64 -17.89 -15.69
C ALA A 362 16.58 -18.78 -16.35
N THR A 363 15.33 -18.67 -15.90
CA THR A 363 14.18 -19.37 -16.49
C THR A 363 13.98 -18.97 -17.95
N GLN A 364 14.12 -17.68 -18.29
CA GLN A 364 14.02 -17.23 -19.69
C GLN A 364 15.16 -17.78 -20.57
N ARG A 365 16.40 -17.85 -20.05
CA ARG A 365 17.51 -18.51 -20.76
C ARG A 365 17.27 -20.01 -20.95
N ALA A 366 16.67 -20.68 -19.96
CA ALA A 366 16.32 -22.10 -20.06
C ALA A 366 15.19 -22.36 -21.07
N ALA A 367 14.16 -21.50 -21.07
CA ALA A 367 13.09 -21.54 -22.07
C ALA A 367 13.65 -21.37 -23.49
N HIS A 368 14.65 -20.50 -23.67
CA HIS A 368 15.34 -20.31 -24.95
C HIS A 368 15.98 -21.61 -25.46
N GLN A 369 16.64 -22.37 -24.58
CA GLN A 369 17.24 -23.66 -24.95
C GLN A 369 16.22 -24.66 -25.49
N LEU A 370 14.95 -24.58 -25.05
CA LEU A 370 13.88 -25.50 -25.43
C LEU A 370 13.05 -25.03 -26.63
N LEU A 371 12.80 -23.72 -26.76
CA LEU A 371 11.80 -23.19 -27.69
C LEU A 371 12.37 -22.65 -29.00
N ASP A 372 13.56 -22.05 -28.95
CA ASP A 372 14.00 -21.16 -30.02
C ASP A 372 15.07 -21.82 -30.88
N ARG A 373 14.98 -21.69 -32.20
CA ARG A 373 15.93 -22.29 -33.16
C ARG A 373 16.12 -21.37 -34.36
N PRO A 374 17.37 -21.06 -34.76
CA PRO A 374 18.65 -21.46 -34.15
C PRO A 374 18.89 -20.77 -32.79
N LEU A 375 19.70 -21.32 -31.88
CA LEU A 375 19.96 -20.63 -30.60
C LEU A 375 20.66 -19.28 -30.82
N VAL A 376 20.23 -18.25 -30.07
CA VAL A 376 20.89 -16.93 -29.99
C VAL A 376 22.00 -16.99 -28.93
N LEU A 377 21.67 -17.61 -27.79
CA LEU A 377 22.60 -17.89 -26.71
C LEU A 377 22.64 -19.40 -26.48
N ASP A 378 23.79 -20.01 -26.71
CA ASP A 378 24.03 -21.40 -26.35
C ASP A 378 24.47 -21.46 -24.87
N ASP A 379 23.53 -21.76 -23.98
CA ASP A 379 23.74 -21.81 -22.53
C ASP A 379 23.49 -23.24 -22.05
N PRO A 380 24.53 -24.11 -22.08
CA PRO A 380 24.36 -25.53 -21.76
C PRO A 380 23.95 -25.76 -20.29
N MET A 381 24.19 -24.77 -19.42
CA MET A 381 23.86 -24.84 -18.00
C MET A 381 22.45 -24.32 -17.70
N ALA A 382 21.78 -23.63 -18.64
CA ALA A 382 20.54 -22.88 -18.36
C ALA A 382 19.44 -23.73 -17.73
N LEU A 383 19.23 -24.96 -18.21
CA LEU A 383 18.24 -25.88 -17.63
C LEU A 383 18.73 -26.51 -16.34
N THR A 384 19.98 -26.99 -16.33
CA THR A 384 20.55 -27.75 -15.22
C THR A 384 20.66 -26.90 -13.97
N ILE A 385 21.06 -25.63 -14.09
CA ILE A 385 21.26 -24.70 -12.97
C ILE A 385 19.94 -24.34 -12.26
N LEU A 386 18.79 -24.46 -12.94
CA LEU A 386 17.48 -24.25 -12.31
C LEU A 386 17.18 -25.33 -11.26
N GLY A 387 17.73 -26.54 -11.41
CA GLY A 387 17.34 -27.72 -10.64
C GLY A 387 16.24 -28.53 -11.32
N ALA A 388 16.09 -29.79 -10.89
CA ALA A 388 15.21 -30.75 -11.55
C ALA A 388 13.72 -30.35 -11.49
N ALA A 389 13.26 -29.81 -10.35
CA ALA A 389 11.87 -29.43 -10.15
C ALA A 389 11.47 -28.23 -11.03
N GLU A 390 12.26 -27.16 -11.02
CA GLU A 390 12.04 -25.96 -11.82
C GLU A 390 12.18 -26.23 -13.31
N ALA A 391 13.17 -27.03 -13.71
CA ALA A 391 13.33 -27.45 -15.10
C ALA A 391 12.15 -28.32 -15.57
N GLN A 392 11.57 -29.15 -14.70
CA GLN A 392 10.36 -29.92 -15.02
C GLN A 392 9.14 -29.01 -15.13
N SER A 393 8.93 -28.11 -14.16
CA SER A 393 7.84 -27.12 -14.19
C SER A 393 7.87 -26.26 -15.47
N LEU A 394 9.07 -25.88 -15.92
CA LEU A 394 9.24 -25.15 -17.18
C LEU A 394 8.81 -25.99 -18.39
N ARG A 395 9.13 -27.30 -18.41
CA ARG A 395 8.72 -28.22 -19.49
C ARG A 395 7.21 -28.46 -19.48
N ASP A 396 6.61 -28.52 -18.29
CA ASP A 396 5.18 -28.78 -18.13
C ASP A 396 4.31 -27.59 -18.60
N ASP A 397 4.84 -26.36 -18.58
CA ASP A 397 4.16 -25.14 -19.01
C ASP A 397 5.01 -24.30 -19.99
N LEU A 398 5.38 -24.91 -21.12
CA LEU A 398 6.15 -24.22 -22.18
C LEU A 398 5.33 -23.13 -22.89
N ASP A 399 4.01 -23.28 -22.99
CA ASP A 399 3.16 -22.36 -23.73
C ASP A 399 3.08 -20.98 -23.10
N ARG A 400 3.23 -20.87 -21.77
CA ARG A 400 3.42 -19.57 -21.08
C ARG A 400 4.54 -18.73 -21.68
N PHE A 401 5.61 -19.36 -22.19
CA PHE A 401 6.74 -18.67 -22.79
C PHE A 401 6.51 -18.27 -24.25
N ARG A 402 5.42 -18.71 -24.89
CA ARG A 402 5.06 -18.29 -26.25
C ARG A 402 4.25 -16.99 -26.28
N HIS A 403 3.77 -16.50 -25.14
CA HIS A 403 3.02 -15.24 -25.06
C HIS A 403 3.91 -14.03 -25.46
N PRO A 404 3.38 -13.02 -26.20
CA PRO A 404 4.17 -11.88 -26.70
C PRO A 404 5.04 -11.17 -25.66
N MET A 405 4.51 -10.98 -24.44
CA MET A 405 5.27 -10.37 -23.34
C MET A 405 6.48 -11.23 -22.92
N SER A 406 6.31 -12.55 -22.87
CA SER A 406 7.39 -13.48 -22.52
C SER A 406 8.40 -13.62 -23.66
N LEU A 407 7.96 -13.57 -24.92
CA LEU A 407 8.82 -13.50 -26.10
C LEU A 407 9.73 -12.26 -26.06
N GLY A 408 9.17 -11.08 -25.78
CA GLY A 408 9.94 -9.84 -25.67
C GLY A 408 10.97 -9.89 -24.55
N MET A 409 10.56 -10.39 -23.37
CA MET A 409 11.46 -10.58 -22.23
C MET A 409 12.57 -11.58 -22.53
N ARG A 410 12.23 -12.75 -23.09
CA ARG A 410 13.20 -13.78 -23.48
C ARG A 410 14.21 -13.24 -24.49
N SER A 411 13.73 -12.55 -25.53
CA SER A 411 14.57 -11.90 -26.55
C SER A 411 15.57 -10.94 -25.91
N SER A 412 15.11 -10.06 -25.02
CA SER A 412 15.97 -9.11 -24.31
C SER A 412 17.01 -9.83 -23.45
N VAL A 413 16.61 -10.86 -22.72
CA VAL A 413 17.49 -11.62 -21.82
C VAL A 413 18.59 -12.37 -22.59
N VAL A 414 18.26 -13.06 -23.68
CA VAL A 414 19.24 -13.86 -24.42
C VAL A 414 20.18 -12.98 -25.23
N VAL A 415 19.67 -11.89 -25.82
CA VAL A 415 20.49 -10.97 -26.62
C VAL A 415 21.46 -10.19 -25.73
N ARG A 416 21.03 -9.69 -24.56
CA ARG A 416 21.96 -8.96 -23.66
C ARG A 416 23.08 -9.87 -23.14
N SER A 417 22.78 -11.15 -22.86
CA SER A 417 23.79 -12.14 -22.48
C SER A 417 24.72 -12.50 -23.65
N ARG A 418 24.18 -12.64 -24.86
CA ARG A 418 24.98 -12.90 -26.07
C ARG A 418 25.92 -11.73 -26.39
N LEU A 419 25.44 -10.49 -26.28
CA LEU A 419 26.25 -9.30 -26.47
C LEU A 419 27.40 -9.24 -25.48
N ALA A 420 27.18 -9.61 -24.21
CA ALA A 420 28.25 -9.67 -23.22
C ALA A 420 29.31 -10.73 -23.57
N ASP A 421 28.90 -11.89 -24.07
CA ASP A 421 29.82 -12.93 -24.55
C ASP A 421 30.66 -12.45 -25.74
N ASP A 422 30.05 -11.72 -26.68
CA ASP A 422 30.74 -11.16 -27.85
C ASP A 422 31.73 -10.06 -27.44
N VAL A 423 31.31 -9.12 -26.59
CA VAL A 423 32.19 -8.03 -26.10
C VAL A 423 33.36 -8.59 -25.28
N TRP A 424 33.13 -9.67 -24.51
CA TRP A 424 34.20 -10.36 -23.80
C TRP A 424 35.16 -11.08 -24.76
N ALA A 425 34.66 -11.76 -25.80
CA ALA A 425 35.51 -12.37 -26.82
C ALA A 425 36.39 -11.33 -27.54
N GLU A 426 35.82 -10.19 -27.92
CA GLU A 426 36.57 -9.07 -28.51
C GLU A 426 37.60 -8.46 -27.53
N ALA A 427 37.30 -8.42 -26.24
CA ALA A 427 38.24 -7.99 -25.21
C ALA A 427 39.43 -8.96 -25.08
N VAL A 428 39.16 -10.26 -25.13
CA VAL A 428 40.20 -11.32 -25.12
C VAL A 428 41.14 -11.19 -26.31
N GLU A 429 40.62 -10.97 -27.51
CA GLU A 429 41.43 -10.76 -28.72
C GLU A 429 42.36 -9.54 -28.59
N ARG A 430 41.91 -8.49 -27.90
CA ARG A 430 42.71 -7.29 -27.58
C ARG A 430 43.72 -7.49 -26.45
N GLY A 431 43.81 -8.68 -25.86
CA GLY A 431 44.77 -9.00 -24.82
C GLY A 431 44.26 -8.80 -23.39
N ILE A 432 42.96 -8.49 -23.19
CA ILE A 432 42.36 -8.37 -21.86
C ILE A 432 42.21 -9.78 -21.25
N ARG A 433 42.51 -9.91 -19.97
CA ARG A 433 42.57 -11.21 -19.25
C ARG A 433 41.77 -11.23 -17.95
N GLN A 434 40.99 -10.19 -17.68
CA GLN A 434 40.14 -10.08 -16.49
C GLN A 434 38.73 -9.75 -16.94
N TYR A 435 37.77 -10.60 -16.59
CA TYR A 435 36.35 -10.38 -16.80
C TYR A 435 35.64 -10.34 -15.46
N VAL A 436 34.84 -9.32 -15.20
CA VAL A 436 34.11 -9.15 -13.94
C VAL A 436 32.62 -9.11 -14.24
N VAL A 437 31.85 -10.01 -13.64
CA VAL A 437 30.39 -10.04 -13.72
C VAL A 437 29.84 -9.46 -12.42
N LEU A 438 29.25 -8.27 -12.49
CA LEU A 438 28.68 -7.56 -11.36
C LEU A 438 27.21 -7.94 -11.18
N GLY A 439 26.83 -8.38 -9.97
CA GLY A 439 25.52 -8.95 -9.66
C GLY A 439 25.28 -10.26 -10.41
N ALA A 440 26.21 -11.20 -10.23
CA ALA A 440 26.29 -12.40 -11.06
C ALA A 440 25.04 -13.28 -11.01
N GLY A 441 24.29 -13.31 -9.91
CA GLY A 441 23.09 -14.13 -9.73
C GLY A 441 23.28 -15.55 -10.24
N LEU A 442 22.44 -15.95 -11.20
CA LEU A 442 22.53 -17.24 -11.89
C LEU A 442 23.20 -17.14 -13.25
N ASP A 443 24.04 -16.15 -13.50
CA ASP A 443 24.84 -16.03 -14.73
C ASP A 443 25.72 -17.27 -14.95
N THR A 444 25.87 -17.68 -16.20
CA THR A 444 26.61 -18.88 -16.58
C THR A 444 27.77 -18.58 -17.53
N SER A 445 28.20 -17.33 -17.67
CA SER A 445 29.22 -16.90 -18.64
C SER A 445 30.53 -17.67 -18.49
N ALA A 446 30.95 -17.93 -17.24
CA ALA A 446 32.14 -18.73 -16.97
C ALA A 446 32.04 -20.19 -17.46
N TYR A 447 30.82 -20.71 -17.60
CA TYR A 447 30.54 -22.07 -18.06
C TYR A 447 30.29 -22.15 -19.57
N ARG A 448 29.85 -21.04 -20.20
CA ARG A 448 29.72 -20.93 -21.66
C ARG A 448 31.08 -20.76 -22.34
N GLN A 449 32.07 -20.23 -21.63
CA GLN A 449 33.43 -20.02 -22.15
C GLN A 449 34.51 -20.57 -21.20
N PRO A 450 34.52 -21.89 -20.92
CA PRO A 450 35.42 -22.47 -19.92
C PRO A 450 36.92 -22.34 -20.29
N ASP A 451 37.21 -22.27 -21.59
CA ASP A 451 38.57 -22.20 -22.13
C ASP A 451 39.03 -20.76 -22.44
N ALA A 452 38.22 -19.74 -22.13
CA ALA A 452 38.59 -18.35 -22.37
C ALA A 452 39.85 -17.99 -21.55
N PRO A 453 40.87 -17.35 -22.18
CA PRO A 453 42.11 -17.02 -21.49
C PRO A 453 41.87 -15.88 -20.48
N GLY A 454 42.20 -16.13 -19.22
CA GLY A 454 42.12 -15.13 -18.16
C GLY A 454 41.44 -15.63 -16.89
N ARG A 455 40.97 -14.67 -16.09
CA ARG A 455 40.19 -14.89 -14.88
C ARG A 455 38.82 -14.24 -15.00
N ILE A 456 37.80 -14.96 -14.56
CA ILE A 456 36.43 -14.46 -14.45
C ILE A 456 36.13 -14.28 -12.96
N PHE A 457 35.69 -13.09 -12.58
CA PHE A 457 35.31 -12.72 -11.23
C PHE A 457 33.80 -12.53 -11.18
N GLU A 458 33.09 -13.35 -10.42
CA GLU A 458 31.67 -13.14 -10.17
C GLU A 458 31.49 -12.40 -8.85
N VAL A 459 30.96 -11.18 -8.93
CA VAL A 459 30.67 -10.35 -7.77
C VAL A 459 29.18 -10.43 -7.47
N ASP A 460 28.84 -10.81 -6.25
CA ASP A 460 27.46 -10.82 -5.78
C ASP A 460 27.40 -10.80 -4.24
N LEU A 461 26.20 -10.63 -3.69
CA LEU A 461 25.94 -10.76 -2.27
C LEU A 461 26.42 -12.13 -1.76
N PRO A 462 27.06 -12.19 -0.58
CA PRO A 462 27.64 -13.42 -0.03
C PRO A 462 26.70 -14.62 -0.07
N ALA A 463 25.42 -14.39 0.14
CA ALA A 463 24.43 -15.44 0.17
C ALA A 463 23.84 -15.85 -1.15
N THR A 464 23.62 -14.93 -2.07
CA THR A 464 23.26 -15.28 -3.44
C THR A 464 24.37 -16.15 -4.04
N GLN A 465 25.62 -15.80 -3.75
CA GLN A 465 26.77 -16.59 -4.16
C GLN A 465 26.89 -17.93 -3.42
N GLY A 466 26.61 -17.98 -2.11
CA GLY A 466 26.55 -19.21 -1.34
C GLY A 466 25.47 -20.17 -1.85
N TRP A 467 24.28 -19.64 -2.16
CA TRP A 467 23.18 -20.38 -2.76
C TRP A 467 23.55 -20.94 -4.13
N LYS A 468 24.13 -20.11 -5.01
CA LYS A 468 24.56 -20.56 -6.34
C LYS A 468 25.58 -21.70 -6.24
N GLN A 469 26.57 -21.59 -5.35
CA GLN A 469 27.56 -22.64 -5.13
C GLN A 469 26.92 -23.95 -4.65
N ALA A 470 25.96 -23.88 -3.72
CA ALA A 470 25.20 -25.06 -3.30
C ALA A 470 24.42 -25.67 -4.47
N ARG A 471 23.73 -24.84 -5.27
CA ARG A 471 22.98 -25.29 -6.46
C ARG A 471 23.87 -25.92 -7.52
N LEU A 472 25.06 -25.37 -7.77
CA LEU A 472 26.05 -25.95 -8.70
C LEU A 472 26.50 -27.33 -8.23
N HIS A 473 26.77 -27.49 -6.92
CA HIS A 473 27.13 -28.78 -6.33
C HIS A 473 25.98 -29.79 -6.42
N GLU A 474 24.76 -29.39 -6.04
CA GLU A 474 23.54 -30.22 -6.11
C GLU A 474 23.24 -30.73 -7.53
N THR A 475 23.51 -29.90 -8.54
CA THR A 475 23.22 -30.20 -9.95
C THR A 475 24.39 -30.82 -10.69
N GLY A 476 25.52 -31.06 -10.01
CA GLY A 476 26.70 -31.69 -10.60
C GLY A 476 27.47 -30.81 -11.59
N ILE A 477 27.28 -29.49 -11.54
CA ILE A 477 27.99 -28.55 -12.42
C ILE A 477 29.37 -28.24 -11.84
N ALA A 478 30.43 -28.67 -12.54
CA ALA A 478 31.81 -28.40 -12.13
C ALA A 478 32.16 -26.91 -12.30
N VAL A 479 32.77 -26.33 -11.25
CA VAL A 479 33.24 -24.94 -11.26
C VAL A 479 34.51 -24.81 -12.12
N PRO A 480 34.53 -23.96 -13.18
CA PRO A 480 35.70 -23.78 -14.02
C PRO A 480 36.90 -23.22 -13.23
N PRO A 481 38.15 -23.66 -13.49
CA PRO A 481 39.33 -23.13 -12.81
C PRO A 481 39.59 -21.63 -13.06
N SER A 482 39.01 -21.08 -14.13
CA SER A 482 39.05 -19.66 -14.49
C SER A 482 38.16 -18.79 -13.60
N LEU A 483 37.16 -19.38 -12.92
CA LEU A 483 36.17 -18.66 -12.11
C LEU A 483 36.68 -18.39 -10.67
N ARG A 484 36.40 -17.17 -10.20
CA ARG A 484 36.59 -16.71 -8.83
C ARG A 484 35.31 -16.06 -8.33
N PHE A 485 34.76 -16.63 -7.27
CA PHE A 485 33.64 -16.06 -6.53
C PHE A 485 34.14 -14.93 -5.63
N VAL A 486 33.51 -13.76 -5.73
CA VAL A 486 33.84 -12.55 -4.98
C VAL A 486 32.59 -12.13 -4.18
N PRO A 487 32.44 -12.56 -2.92
CA PRO A 487 31.28 -12.23 -2.11
C PRO A 487 31.41 -10.79 -1.61
N VAL A 488 30.62 -9.87 -2.17
CA VAL A 488 30.63 -8.45 -1.84
C VAL A 488 29.22 -8.02 -1.49
N ASP A 489 29.08 -7.47 -0.28
CA ASP A 489 27.94 -6.66 0.11
C ASP A 489 28.38 -5.19 -0.01
N PHE A 490 27.79 -4.45 -0.96
CA PHE A 490 28.12 -3.06 -1.25
C PHE A 490 27.96 -2.14 -0.03
N GLU A 491 27.18 -2.55 0.98
CA GLU A 491 26.99 -1.78 2.22
C GLU A 491 28.11 -2.00 3.26
N ARG A 492 28.91 -3.08 3.12
CA ARG A 492 29.89 -3.50 4.14
C ARG A 492 31.33 -3.51 3.66
N ILE A 493 31.56 -3.78 2.38
CA ILE A 493 32.89 -3.86 1.77
C ILE A 493 32.82 -3.21 0.39
N SER A 494 33.76 -2.31 0.09
CA SER A 494 33.81 -1.69 -1.23
C SER A 494 34.10 -2.72 -2.32
N LEU A 495 33.56 -2.50 -3.53
CA LEU A 495 33.83 -3.34 -4.70
C LEU A 495 35.33 -3.51 -4.97
N ALA A 496 36.09 -2.42 -4.83
CA ALA A 496 37.54 -2.39 -5.02
C ALA A 496 38.26 -3.35 -4.08
N GLU A 497 37.90 -3.34 -2.79
CA GLU A 497 38.51 -4.20 -1.79
C GLU A 497 38.15 -5.67 -2.02
N GLY A 498 36.88 -5.98 -2.31
CA GLY A 498 36.43 -7.33 -2.60
C GLY A 498 37.16 -7.95 -3.79
N LEU A 499 37.25 -7.21 -4.90
CA LEU A 499 37.97 -7.63 -6.10
C LEU A 499 39.46 -7.84 -5.84
N ALA A 500 40.12 -6.89 -5.16
CA ALA A 500 41.55 -6.99 -4.85
C ALA A 500 41.87 -8.26 -4.02
N ARG A 501 41.03 -8.59 -3.03
CA ARG A 501 41.17 -9.83 -2.23
C ARG A 501 41.04 -11.10 -3.07
N ALA A 502 40.22 -11.07 -4.12
CA ALA A 502 40.06 -12.19 -5.06
C ALA A 502 41.21 -12.30 -6.09
N GLY A 503 42.14 -11.34 -6.11
CA GLY A 503 43.27 -11.30 -7.03
C GLY A 503 43.03 -10.51 -8.32
N PHE A 504 42.01 -9.66 -8.35
CA PHE A 504 41.84 -8.68 -9.42
C PHE A 504 42.94 -7.61 -9.38
N ASN A 505 43.48 -7.28 -10.55
CA ASN A 505 44.51 -6.25 -10.71
C ASN A 505 43.93 -5.03 -11.43
N ALA A 506 43.61 -3.96 -10.69
CA ALA A 506 43.10 -2.70 -11.25
C ALA A 506 44.10 -1.98 -12.17
N ASN A 507 45.40 -2.30 -12.09
CA ASN A 507 46.44 -1.75 -12.97
C ASN A 507 46.58 -2.52 -14.29
N ALA A 508 45.77 -3.55 -14.52
CA ALA A 508 45.66 -4.25 -15.79
C ALA A 508 44.24 -4.06 -16.38
N PRO A 509 44.08 -3.94 -17.71
CA PRO A 509 42.77 -3.75 -18.31
C PRO A 509 41.80 -4.87 -17.94
N ALA A 510 40.53 -4.52 -17.76
CA ALA A 510 39.47 -5.45 -17.41
C ALA A 510 38.16 -5.15 -18.15
N MET A 511 37.41 -6.20 -18.46
CA MET A 511 36.05 -6.10 -18.99
C MET A 511 35.05 -6.34 -17.86
N PHE A 512 34.04 -5.49 -17.73
CA PHE A 512 32.99 -5.59 -16.73
C PHE A 512 31.63 -5.80 -17.41
N SER A 513 30.84 -6.74 -16.94
CA SER A 513 29.44 -6.91 -17.34
C SER A 513 28.54 -6.65 -16.15
N TRP A 514 27.55 -5.77 -16.33
CA TRP A 514 26.65 -5.34 -15.27
C TRP A 514 25.21 -5.28 -15.77
N LEU A 515 24.61 -6.47 -15.95
CA LEU A 515 23.34 -6.67 -16.63
C LEU A 515 22.22 -6.94 -15.63
N GLY A 516 21.11 -6.21 -15.73
CA GLY A 516 19.95 -6.43 -14.87
C GLY A 516 20.18 -6.12 -13.38
N VAL A 517 21.07 -5.16 -13.07
CA VAL A 517 21.41 -4.82 -11.67
C VAL A 517 21.20 -3.35 -11.34
N THR A 518 21.64 -2.44 -12.21
CA THR A 518 21.69 -0.98 -11.90
C THR A 518 20.35 -0.42 -11.43
N MET A 519 19.24 -0.84 -12.05
CA MET A 519 17.88 -0.42 -11.70
C MET A 519 17.49 -0.79 -10.27
N TYR A 520 18.14 -1.76 -9.62
CA TYR A 520 17.87 -2.16 -8.23
C TYR A 520 18.79 -1.48 -7.21
N LEU A 521 19.66 -0.56 -7.66
CA LEU A 521 20.58 0.18 -6.81
C LEU A 521 20.22 1.67 -6.77
N GLU A 522 20.55 2.31 -5.66
CA GLU A 522 20.50 3.78 -5.57
C GLU A 522 21.46 4.40 -6.61
N GLU A 523 21.09 5.56 -7.16
CA GLU A 523 21.87 6.24 -8.20
C GLU A 523 23.32 6.49 -7.77
N ASP A 524 23.55 6.91 -6.51
CA ASP A 524 24.88 7.15 -5.96
C ASP A 524 25.76 5.90 -5.97
N ALA A 525 25.19 4.73 -5.68
CA ALA A 525 25.91 3.45 -5.72
C ALA A 525 26.27 3.04 -7.15
N VAL A 526 25.39 3.35 -8.12
CA VAL A 526 25.68 3.15 -9.54
C VAL A 526 26.87 4.01 -9.96
N ILE A 527 26.85 5.30 -9.60
CA ILE A 527 27.89 6.25 -9.97
C ILE A 527 29.22 5.90 -9.27
N GLU A 528 29.21 5.50 -8.00
CA GLU A 528 30.42 5.07 -7.28
C GLU A 528 31.11 3.89 -7.97
N THR A 529 30.34 2.89 -8.38
CA THR A 529 30.85 1.74 -9.13
C THR A 529 31.44 2.16 -10.48
N LEU A 530 30.78 3.05 -11.21
CA LEU A 530 31.29 3.58 -12.48
C LEU A 530 32.59 4.38 -12.29
N ARG A 531 32.71 5.17 -11.21
CA ARG A 531 33.96 5.88 -10.87
C ARG A 531 35.10 4.91 -10.55
N PHE A 532 34.80 3.82 -9.84
CA PHE A 532 35.80 2.78 -9.59
C PHE A 532 36.31 2.15 -10.91
N ILE A 533 35.39 1.80 -11.82
CA ILE A 533 35.75 1.25 -13.12
C ILE A 533 36.56 2.26 -13.94
N ALA A 534 36.17 3.54 -13.95
CA ALA A 534 36.90 4.60 -14.62
C ALA A 534 38.32 4.81 -14.08
N GLY A 535 38.56 4.47 -12.82
CA GLY A 535 39.88 4.48 -12.19
C GLY A 535 40.77 3.27 -12.53
N CYS A 536 40.25 2.26 -13.24
CA CYS A 536 41.04 1.11 -13.68
C CYS A 536 41.95 1.45 -14.87
N ALA A 537 42.87 0.54 -15.20
CA ALA A 537 43.80 0.74 -16.30
C ALA A 537 43.11 1.03 -17.64
N LYS A 538 43.73 1.92 -18.43
CA LYS A 538 43.27 2.28 -19.77
C LYS A 538 43.00 1.05 -20.63
N GLY A 539 41.88 1.06 -21.36
CA GLY A 539 41.38 -0.10 -22.09
C GLY A 539 40.44 -0.99 -21.28
N SER A 540 40.22 -0.68 -19.99
CA SER A 540 39.11 -1.28 -19.24
C SER A 540 37.77 -0.79 -19.80
N ALA A 541 36.74 -1.63 -19.75
CA ALA A 541 35.43 -1.28 -20.26
C ALA A 541 34.31 -1.94 -19.47
N VAL A 542 33.13 -1.32 -19.47
CA VAL A 542 31.91 -1.85 -18.84
C VAL A 542 30.76 -1.88 -19.83
N LEU A 543 30.19 -3.06 -20.03
CA LEU A 543 28.88 -3.24 -20.65
C LEU A 543 27.85 -3.29 -19.53
N PHE A 544 26.97 -2.30 -19.45
CA PHE A 544 25.91 -2.28 -18.45
C PHE A 544 24.56 -1.97 -19.04
N GLU A 545 23.54 -2.47 -18.35
CA GLU A 545 22.14 -2.18 -18.62
C GLU A 545 21.65 -1.10 -17.67
N TYR A 546 20.85 -0.15 -18.14
CA TYR A 546 20.16 0.83 -17.32
C TYR A 546 18.70 0.98 -17.74
N ALA A 547 17.84 1.41 -16.81
CA ALA A 547 16.44 1.72 -17.09
C ALA A 547 16.28 3.22 -17.37
N MET A 548 15.50 3.57 -18.40
CA MET A 548 15.03 4.94 -18.63
C MET A 548 13.81 5.22 -17.73
N PRO A 549 13.53 6.49 -17.36
CA PRO A 549 12.34 6.83 -16.58
C PRO A 549 11.06 6.27 -17.21
N LEU A 550 10.22 5.59 -16.42
CA LEU A 550 9.00 4.94 -16.95
C LEU A 550 8.02 5.96 -17.57
N SER A 551 8.10 7.23 -17.15
CA SER A 551 7.37 8.35 -17.74
C SER A 551 7.73 8.63 -19.20
N SER A 552 8.89 8.16 -19.68
CA SER A 552 9.32 8.30 -21.08
C SER A 552 8.69 7.25 -22.00
N LEU A 553 8.03 6.22 -21.43
CA LEU A 553 7.42 5.14 -22.20
C LEU A 553 6.03 5.53 -22.74
N PRO A 554 5.59 4.91 -23.85
CA PRO A 554 4.20 5.00 -24.31
C PRO A 554 3.20 4.54 -23.22
N PRO A 555 1.99 5.13 -23.12
CA PRO A 555 1.08 4.92 -21.97
C PRO A 555 0.76 3.45 -21.64
N ILE A 556 0.44 2.64 -22.64
CA ILE A 556 0.09 1.21 -22.44
C ILE A 556 1.30 0.43 -21.88
N MET A 557 2.49 0.74 -22.38
CA MET A 557 3.72 0.09 -21.98
C MET A 557 4.16 0.55 -20.59
N ARG A 558 3.96 1.83 -20.27
CA ARG A 558 4.17 2.38 -18.94
C ARG A 558 3.35 1.62 -17.91
N ILE A 559 2.05 1.44 -18.13
CA ILE A 559 1.17 0.70 -17.22
C ILE A 559 1.66 -0.75 -17.02
N ALA A 560 1.99 -1.46 -18.11
CA ALA A 560 2.48 -2.83 -18.02
C ALA A 560 3.81 -2.92 -17.23
N MET A 561 4.70 -1.94 -17.39
CA MET A 561 5.98 -1.91 -16.70
C MET A 561 5.84 -1.46 -15.24
N GLU A 562 4.95 -0.54 -14.92
CA GLU A 562 4.60 -0.16 -13.54
C GLU A 562 4.06 -1.38 -12.78
N GLN A 563 3.19 -2.19 -13.41
CA GLN A 563 2.70 -3.45 -12.82
C GLN A 563 3.82 -4.47 -12.61
N LEU A 564 4.69 -4.68 -13.60
CA LEU A 564 5.80 -5.64 -13.49
C LEU A 564 6.82 -5.21 -12.41
N THR A 565 7.17 -3.92 -12.36
CA THR A 565 8.10 -3.39 -11.36
C THR A 565 7.51 -3.41 -9.95
N ALA A 566 6.20 -3.18 -9.81
CA ALA A 566 5.48 -3.38 -8.55
C ALA A 566 5.60 -4.83 -8.05
N GLN A 567 5.43 -5.84 -8.92
CA GLN A 567 5.59 -7.25 -8.54
C GLN A 567 7.01 -7.59 -8.06
N PHE A 568 8.05 -6.95 -8.61
CA PHE A 568 9.41 -7.10 -8.10
C PHE A 568 9.61 -6.39 -6.78
N ALA A 569 9.05 -5.18 -6.62
CA ALA A 569 9.07 -4.46 -5.36
C ALA A 569 8.39 -5.28 -4.24
N GLU A 570 7.28 -5.96 -4.55
CA GLU A 570 6.60 -6.89 -3.64
C GLU A 570 7.54 -8.04 -3.17
N ARG A 571 8.48 -8.45 -4.01
CA ARG A 571 9.43 -9.53 -3.69
C ARG A 571 10.79 -9.01 -3.21
N GLY A 572 10.85 -7.76 -2.78
CA GLY A 572 12.05 -7.15 -2.20
C GLY A 572 13.07 -6.63 -3.23
N GLU A 573 12.66 -6.42 -4.48
CA GLU A 573 13.49 -5.91 -5.57
C GLU A 573 12.87 -4.66 -6.23
N PRO A 574 12.67 -3.55 -5.50
CA PRO A 574 12.15 -2.32 -6.09
C PRO A 574 13.15 -1.72 -7.09
N TRP A 575 12.63 -1.13 -8.17
CA TRP A 575 13.47 -0.30 -9.06
C TRP A 575 13.70 1.06 -8.41
N LYS A 576 14.97 1.45 -8.28
CA LYS A 576 15.45 2.61 -7.53
C LYS A 576 16.10 3.69 -8.38
N SER A 577 16.76 3.32 -9.48
CA SER A 577 17.47 4.27 -10.34
C SER A 577 17.03 4.21 -11.79
N PHE A 578 17.01 5.38 -12.42
CA PHE A 578 16.62 5.59 -13.80
C PHE A 578 17.53 6.64 -14.44
N PHE A 579 17.97 6.42 -15.68
CA PHE A 579 18.91 7.30 -16.35
C PHE A 579 18.38 7.74 -17.72
N GLU A 580 18.39 9.05 -17.94
CA GLU A 580 18.19 9.60 -19.26
C GLU A 580 19.46 9.40 -20.12
N PRO A 581 19.36 8.88 -21.35
CA PRO A 581 20.54 8.49 -22.15
C PRO A 581 21.58 9.59 -22.35
N ALA A 582 21.13 10.83 -22.61
CA ALA A 582 22.03 11.97 -22.81
C ALA A 582 22.78 12.36 -21.53
N ALA A 583 22.06 12.44 -20.40
CA ALA A 583 22.64 12.76 -19.10
C ALA A 583 23.64 11.68 -18.65
N LEU A 584 23.31 10.40 -18.90
CA LEU A 584 24.22 9.29 -18.60
C LEU A 584 25.51 9.38 -19.42
N ALA A 585 25.44 9.71 -20.71
CA ALA A 585 26.61 9.85 -21.56
C ALA A 585 27.53 11.00 -21.11
N GLU A 586 26.96 12.14 -20.71
CA GLU A 586 27.71 13.25 -20.13
C GLU A 586 28.38 12.85 -18.82
N MET A 587 27.66 12.15 -17.93
CA MET A 587 28.20 11.67 -16.66
C MET A 587 29.34 10.67 -16.83
N LEU A 588 29.23 9.73 -17.79
CA LEU A 588 30.31 8.79 -18.10
C LEU A 588 31.55 9.52 -18.61
N THR A 589 31.37 10.49 -19.51
CA THR A 589 32.49 11.31 -20.02
C THR A 589 33.16 12.09 -18.88
N ALA A 590 32.36 12.72 -18.00
CA ALA A 590 32.86 13.45 -16.84
C ALA A 590 33.56 12.54 -15.81
N SER A 591 33.19 11.26 -15.75
CA SER A 591 33.76 10.27 -14.84
C SER A 591 35.07 9.66 -15.36
N GLY A 592 35.48 9.95 -16.60
CA GLY A 592 36.76 9.51 -17.17
C GLY A 592 36.65 8.43 -18.24
N PHE A 593 35.45 8.07 -18.70
CA PHE A 593 35.29 7.18 -19.85
C PHE A 593 35.56 7.95 -21.16
N SER A 594 36.40 7.40 -22.02
CA SER A 594 36.85 8.04 -23.27
C SER A 594 35.94 7.74 -24.47
N SER A 595 35.15 6.67 -24.43
CA SER A 595 34.17 6.34 -25.47
C SER A 595 32.98 5.57 -24.94
N CYS A 596 31.82 5.77 -25.56
CA CYS A 596 30.58 5.07 -25.24
C CYS A 596 29.92 4.56 -26.54
N ARG A 597 29.43 3.32 -26.52
CA ARG A 597 28.60 2.73 -27.58
C ARG A 597 27.28 2.28 -26.99
N THR A 598 26.18 2.73 -27.55
CA THR A 598 24.82 2.29 -27.21
C THR A 598 24.24 1.46 -28.33
N TRP A 599 23.24 0.64 -28.00
CA TRP A 599 22.45 -0.07 -29.00
C TRP A 599 20.97 0.26 -28.86
N THR A 600 20.33 0.47 -30.01
CA THR A 600 18.88 0.50 -30.12
C THR A 600 18.32 -0.93 -30.17
N PRO A 601 17.04 -1.14 -29.79
CA PRO A 601 16.37 -2.42 -30.03
C PRO A 601 16.47 -2.90 -31.49
N ASP A 602 16.36 -1.98 -32.45
CA ASP A 602 16.41 -2.31 -33.89
C ASP A 602 17.78 -2.80 -34.33
N GLU A 603 18.87 -2.18 -33.86
CA GLU A 603 20.23 -2.65 -34.14
C GLU A 603 20.49 -4.04 -33.55
N LEU A 604 19.98 -4.30 -32.35
CA LEU A 604 20.08 -5.61 -31.71
C LEU A 604 19.25 -6.66 -32.45
N ASN A 605 18.05 -6.30 -32.88
CA ASN A 605 17.19 -7.17 -33.69
C ASN A 605 17.87 -7.52 -35.02
N GLN A 606 18.45 -6.53 -35.70
CA GLN A 606 19.17 -6.73 -36.95
C GLN A 606 20.41 -7.61 -36.77
N SER A 607 21.14 -7.43 -35.67
CA SER A 607 22.41 -8.15 -35.41
C SER A 607 22.19 -9.58 -34.95
N TYR A 608 21.19 -9.84 -34.10
CA TYR A 608 21.03 -11.11 -33.41
C TYR A 608 19.75 -11.88 -33.77
N LEU A 609 18.71 -11.19 -34.25
CA LEU A 609 17.37 -11.75 -34.42
C LEU A 609 16.84 -11.68 -35.87
N ALA A 610 17.68 -11.28 -36.82
CA ALA A 610 17.28 -11.17 -38.22
C ALA A 610 16.93 -12.54 -38.83
N ASN A 611 15.89 -12.55 -39.70
CA ASN A 611 15.47 -13.70 -40.50
C ASN A 611 15.05 -14.95 -39.70
N ARG A 612 14.53 -14.76 -38.49
CA ARG A 612 14.03 -15.86 -37.64
C ARG A 612 12.54 -16.10 -37.83
N ALA A 613 12.11 -17.35 -37.68
CA ALA A 613 10.70 -17.75 -37.79
C ALA A 613 10.01 -18.02 -36.44
N ASP A 614 10.75 -17.97 -35.33
CA ASP A 614 10.28 -18.30 -33.99
C ASP A 614 9.71 -17.10 -33.20
N GLY A 615 9.66 -15.93 -33.83
CA GLY A 615 9.01 -14.73 -33.26
C GLY A 615 9.82 -14.02 -32.19
N LEU A 616 11.08 -14.40 -31.94
CA LEU A 616 11.97 -13.62 -31.08
C LEU A 616 12.20 -12.23 -31.68
N HIS A 617 11.87 -11.20 -30.90
CA HIS A 617 11.99 -9.81 -31.27
C HIS A 617 12.09 -8.96 -30.00
N ILE A 618 13.11 -8.11 -29.91
CA ILE A 618 13.21 -7.09 -28.84
C ILE A 618 12.25 -5.96 -29.20
N GLY A 619 11.11 -5.91 -28.51
CA GLY A 619 10.15 -4.82 -28.65
C GLY A 619 10.62 -3.54 -27.96
N ALA A 620 9.70 -2.60 -27.78
CA ALA A 620 9.96 -1.47 -26.91
C ALA A 620 10.24 -1.98 -25.49
N THR A 621 11.38 -1.59 -24.92
CA THR A 621 11.81 -1.89 -23.54
C THR A 621 12.24 -0.60 -22.84
N PRO A 622 12.02 -0.42 -21.52
CA PRO A 622 12.61 0.70 -20.77
C PRO A 622 14.12 0.57 -20.61
N THR A 623 14.69 -0.61 -20.81
CA THR A 623 16.11 -0.83 -20.60
C THR A 623 16.94 -0.53 -21.84
N ARG A 624 18.17 -0.07 -21.64
CA ARG A 624 19.15 0.21 -22.68
C ARG A 624 20.49 -0.38 -22.29
N LEU A 625 21.26 -0.78 -23.29
CA LEU A 625 22.61 -1.31 -23.13
C LEU A 625 23.63 -0.26 -23.60
N ILE A 626 24.68 -0.10 -22.82
CA ILE A 626 25.79 0.80 -23.12
C ILE A 626 27.12 0.14 -22.77
N LEU A 627 28.09 0.27 -23.67
CA LEU A 627 29.48 -0.11 -23.47
C LEU A 627 30.32 1.17 -23.32
N ALA A 628 30.89 1.38 -22.15
CA ALA A 628 31.77 2.52 -21.87
C ALA A 628 33.22 2.04 -21.68
N THR A 629 34.20 2.70 -22.30
CA THR A 629 35.63 2.34 -22.24
C THR A 629 36.45 3.46 -21.62
N VAL A 630 37.42 3.11 -20.78
CA VAL A 630 38.40 4.00 -20.13
C VAL A 630 39.55 4.32 -21.07
#